data_AF-A0A929ABY1-F1
#
_entry.id   AF-A0A929ABY1-F1
#
_cell.length_a   1.000
_cell.length_b   1.000
_cell.length_c   1.000
_cell.angle_alpha   90.00
_cell.angle_beta   90.00
_cell.angle_gamma   90.00
#
_symmetry.space_group_name_H-M   'P 1'
#
loop_
_entity.id
_entity.type
_entity.pdbx_description
1 polymer ?
#
loop_
_entity_poly.entity_id
_entity_poly.type
_entity_poly.pdbx_seq_one_letter_code
_entity_poly.pdbx_strand_id
1 'polypeptide(L)'
;MKFRDSLLLAGLFVSVSAPAIAQPLEITPVDSEATPETTAQAATEASAIDLTIPIRIGVDYSTSDAEYEGVIQLEGFIPLDQDPGETITFLVPRVLLDNDGNFGGSLLLGHRRYSSSRDRILGGYVGFDSRETGNNTFYQLGLGLESLGDPWDFRVNAYIPLGDTHQLVDERRFDSGFDLSTGFEGNLLLLGSRREQRITRLYEASLFGLDAEAGVELADWDDGNGDLRGFGGLYFYDGAGVDGTLGWRLRLEARLNQNFRLGVAVQEDDIFGSNVVLSAGLTWPRIRPRGPITEVEEVPARLGEPIARLPTIPIDSQRESETIVDEVIDPLRNPEEEQPYRFVHVTLGRQAQGDGTFENPFGTIQEALDDTISDGNDIVYVDAGSNPDIPAFTIPERVRVLSQGPTQLIAGLPFPGFPDDPSRLPFSPEINYFDGILVELPLSGDGNFPQIQDAGATDLVTMGDRTVLSGFRITDAPGNAVAGDSVANVEIRDNTITNAGERGISLTNVTGSVILFDNQIIGTGGGAGSGQGILIQNDISGEIEATIRRQQIEDTRVGIEVSVTGNVLQGINPEQIVNISDTNLLNSRDQGLLGLADSAGNQQIFFRRGDILNSGAEGVLARVTNISSQELTLENSTISNSGSDGIQLQSGTFDGFLTAAQETFIRGNQILDNAGDGISIVSNEVAAQEFAIDNNQIRRNGGAGIRGVANNESFQEYVTDVANNSAGISNNQITDNGDQAITLTINDEATVITDIQDNTVSDNVTGGAPEVEVVSTSRASDVCVVLNNNNSATGFRLDNNSAGESGLFEVGDLDTITSRNVGTVSLQPNISTFTDKPDVPSCFRD
;
A
#
# COMPACT_ATOMS: atom_id res chain seq x y z
N MET A 1 -1.66 30.00 35.50
CA MET A 1 -1.47 31.43 35.83
C MET A 1 -2.66 31.87 36.67
N LYS A 2 -2.44 32.72 37.69
CA LYS A 2 -3.29 32.94 38.86
C LYS A 2 -4.67 33.54 38.56
N PHE A 3 -5.73 32.96 39.15
CA PHE A 3 -7.04 33.58 39.36
C PHE A 3 -6.95 34.65 40.47
N ARG A 4 -7.53 35.83 40.23
CA ARG A 4 -7.85 36.81 41.27
C ARG A 4 -8.98 37.77 40.86
N ASP A 5 -9.98 37.82 41.74
CA ASP A 5 -10.74 38.97 42.25
C ASP A 5 -11.47 39.93 41.28
N SER A 6 -12.81 39.96 41.34
CA SER A 6 -13.58 41.00 42.05
C SER A 6 -14.97 41.26 41.46
N LEU A 7 -15.99 40.98 42.28
CA LEU A 7 -17.37 41.46 42.19
C LEU A 7 -17.42 43.00 42.29
N LEU A 8 -18.12 43.67 41.38
CA LEU A 8 -18.60 45.03 41.59
C LEU A 8 -20.07 45.16 41.16
N LEU A 9 -20.91 45.35 42.17
CA LEU A 9 -22.36 45.53 42.08
C LEU A 9 -22.64 47.03 41.86
N ALA A 10 -23.23 47.41 40.73
CA ALA A 10 -23.69 48.76 40.47
C ALA A 10 -25.21 48.75 40.25
N GLY A 11 -25.96 49.17 41.27
CA GLY A 11 -27.39 49.42 41.20
C GLY A 11 -27.67 50.74 40.50
N LEU A 12 -28.56 50.73 39.51
CA LEU A 12 -29.05 51.92 38.83
C LEU A 12 -30.55 52.06 39.11
N PHE A 13 -30.89 53.01 39.98
CA PHE A 13 -32.26 53.50 40.18
C PHE A 13 -32.59 54.51 39.09
N VAL A 14 -33.69 54.31 38.36
CA VAL A 14 -34.29 55.33 37.48
C VAL A 14 -35.61 55.76 38.10
N SER A 15 -35.67 57.02 38.53
CA SER A 15 -36.88 57.72 38.96
C SER A 15 -37.42 58.56 37.79
N VAL A 16 -38.73 58.52 37.57
CA VAL A 16 -39.44 59.43 36.66
C VAL A 16 -40.47 60.22 37.48
N SER A 17 -40.32 61.53 37.44
CA SER A 17 -41.13 62.56 38.10
C SER A 17 -42.28 63.01 37.20
N ALA A 18 -43.41 63.38 37.81
CA ALA A 18 -44.53 64.08 37.15
C ALA A 18 -44.83 65.40 37.91
N PRO A 19 -45.14 66.51 37.22
CA PRO A 19 -45.45 67.78 37.87
C PRO A 19 -46.96 67.95 38.16
N ALA A 20 -47.24 68.78 39.16
CA ALA A 20 -48.54 69.12 39.74
C ALA A 20 -49.32 70.20 38.95
N ILE A 21 -50.61 70.42 39.28
CA ILE A 21 -51.19 71.69 39.82
C ILE A 21 -52.74 71.76 39.68
N ALA A 22 -53.36 72.29 40.76
CA ALA A 22 -54.60 73.09 40.89
C ALA A 22 -56.00 72.46 41.13
N GLN A 23 -56.49 72.67 42.37
CA GLN A 23 -57.84 73.17 42.73
C GLN A 23 -57.85 74.74 42.61
N PRO A 24 -58.94 75.54 42.79
CA PRO A 24 -60.22 75.30 43.52
C PRO A 24 -61.50 75.96 42.92
N LEU A 25 -62.71 75.69 43.45
CA LEU A 25 -63.53 76.61 44.29
C LEU A 25 -65.01 76.19 44.41
N GLU A 26 -65.58 76.59 45.56
CA GLU A 26 -66.89 76.36 46.16
C GLU A 26 -68.12 76.87 45.38
N ILE A 27 -69.33 76.41 45.77
CA ILE A 27 -70.42 77.21 46.40
C ILE A 27 -71.52 76.26 46.91
N THR A 28 -71.96 76.46 48.16
CA THR A 28 -73.12 75.86 48.85
C THR A 28 -74.43 76.61 48.54
N PRO A 29 -75.64 76.03 48.76
CA PRO A 29 -76.36 76.26 50.03
C PRO A 29 -77.20 75.05 50.54
N VAL A 30 -77.18 74.74 51.84
CA VAL A 30 -78.15 75.04 52.94
C VAL A 30 -79.30 74.02 53.11
N ASP A 31 -79.26 73.34 54.27
CA ASP A 31 -80.30 72.75 55.17
C ASP A 31 -81.74 72.54 54.64
N SER A 32 -82.47 71.46 54.96
CA SER A 32 -82.79 70.98 56.30
C SER A 32 -83.65 69.71 56.27
N GLU A 33 -83.63 69.00 57.40
CA GLU A 33 -84.69 68.17 58.00
C GLU A 33 -84.92 66.69 57.61
N ALA A 34 -84.88 65.91 58.71
CA ALA A 34 -85.74 64.77 59.07
C ALA A 34 -85.43 63.36 58.51
N THR A 35 -84.73 62.58 59.32
CA THR A 35 -85.09 61.17 59.60
C THR A 35 -86.37 61.16 60.47
N PRO A 36 -87.30 60.20 60.31
CA PRO A 36 -87.01 58.84 60.75
C PRO A 36 -87.70 57.67 60.01
N GLU A 37 -87.16 56.49 60.31
CA GLU A 37 -87.85 55.21 60.51
C GLU A 37 -88.34 54.37 59.31
N THR A 38 -87.60 53.26 59.15
CA THR A 38 -88.10 51.88 59.11
C THR A 38 -89.26 51.54 58.18
N THR A 39 -88.97 50.70 57.18
CA THR A 39 -89.64 49.40 57.07
C THR A 39 -88.87 48.49 56.12
N ALA A 40 -88.52 47.30 56.61
CA ALA A 40 -88.00 46.22 55.80
C ALA A 40 -89.08 45.73 54.83
N GLN A 41 -88.72 45.54 53.56
CA GLN A 41 -89.48 44.70 52.65
C GLN A 41 -88.52 43.89 51.79
N ALA A 42 -88.66 42.57 51.91
CA ALA A 42 -87.87 41.57 51.21
C ALA A 42 -88.04 41.67 49.69
N ALA A 43 -86.93 41.59 48.96
CA ALA A 43 -86.90 41.28 47.54
C ALA A 43 -86.05 40.02 47.34
N THR A 44 -86.61 39.09 46.60
CA THR A 44 -86.07 37.76 46.27
C THR A 44 -85.11 37.87 45.07
N GLU A 45 -84.03 37.08 45.12
CA GLU A 45 -83.22 36.54 43.99
C GLU A 45 -82.35 37.47 43.11
N ALA A 46 -81.03 37.35 43.30
CA ALA A 46 -80.04 37.13 42.24
C ALA A 46 -78.86 36.37 42.87
N SER A 47 -78.50 35.19 42.35
CA SER A 47 -77.27 34.50 42.77
C SER A 47 -76.08 35.37 42.36
N ALA A 48 -75.35 35.93 43.32
CA ALA A 48 -74.08 36.61 43.04
C ALA A 48 -73.13 35.66 42.31
N ILE A 49 -72.41 36.16 41.31
CA ILE A 49 -71.42 35.37 40.58
C ILE A 49 -70.29 34.97 41.54
N ASP A 50 -69.87 33.71 41.52
CA ASP A 50 -68.74 33.25 42.33
C ASP A 50 -67.45 33.47 41.55
N LEU A 51 -66.76 34.60 41.80
CA LEU A 51 -65.49 34.98 41.16
C LEU A 51 -64.27 34.19 41.70
N THR A 52 -64.50 33.17 42.53
CA THR A 52 -63.42 32.30 43.01
C THR A 52 -62.86 31.48 41.85
N ILE A 53 -61.55 31.56 41.64
CA ILE A 53 -60.84 30.75 40.65
C ILE A 53 -60.50 29.40 41.29
N PRO A 54 -60.97 28.26 40.75
CA PRO A 54 -60.61 26.95 41.27
C PRO A 54 -59.22 26.50 40.78
N ILE A 55 -58.65 25.49 41.45
CA ILE A 55 -57.57 24.70 40.85
C ILE A 55 -58.08 24.09 39.55
N ARG A 56 -57.30 24.19 38.48
CA ARG A 56 -57.65 23.62 37.18
C ARG A 56 -56.47 22.90 36.54
N ILE A 57 -56.82 22.02 35.62
CA ILE A 57 -55.89 21.31 34.76
C ILE A 57 -56.22 21.62 33.30
N GLY A 58 -55.20 21.85 32.49
CA GLY A 58 -55.30 22.12 31.07
C GLY A 58 -54.43 21.18 30.26
N VAL A 59 -54.90 20.82 29.07
CA VAL A 59 -54.11 20.14 28.04
C VAL A 59 -54.15 20.98 26.79
N ASP A 60 -52.99 21.35 26.29
CA ASP A 60 -52.83 22.17 25.10
C ASP A 60 -51.95 21.45 24.09
N TYR A 61 -52.27 21.61 22.81
CA TYR A 61 -51.41 21.20 21.71
C TYR A 61 -51.12 22.38 20.80
N SER A 62 -49.86 22.51 20.38
CA SER A 62 -49.43 23.44 19.35
C SER A 62 -48.70 22.66 18.26
N THR A 63 -48.94 22.96 16.98
CA THR A 63 -48.20 22.33 15.87
C THR A 63 -46.74 22.76 15.86
N SER A 64 -45.88 21.98 15.19
CA SER A 64 -44.48 22.38 14.96
C SER A 64 -44.43 23.71 14.21
N ASP A 65 -43.47 24.54 14.58
CA ASP A 65 -42.95 25.65 13.81
C ASP A 65 -41.42 25.52 13.71
N ALA A 66 -40.75 26.50 13.11
CA ALA A 66 -39.30 26.50 13.05
C ALA A 66 -38.62 26.83 14.40
N GLU A 67 -39.33 27.39 15.39
CA GLU A 67 -38.78 27.67 16.73
C GLU A 67 -38.75 26.40 17.61
N TYR A 68 -39.76 25.53 17.45
CA TYR A 68 -39.91 24.29 18.19
C TYR A 68 -40.81 23.26 17.52
N GLU A 69 -40.56 21.99 17.87
CA GLU A 69 -41.42 20.89 17.48
C GLU A 69 -42.77 20.93 18.18
N GLY A 70 -43.81 20.48 17.50
CA GLY A 70 -45.18 20.52 17.99
C GLY A 70 -45.28 19.85 19.34
N VAL A 71 -45.96 20.50 20.27
CA VAL A 71 -45.83 20.20 21.69
C VAL A 71 -47.20 20.00 22.32
N ILE A 72 -47.33 18.90 23.07
CA ILE A 72 -48.43 18.71 24.02
C ILE A 72 -47.97 19.25 25.37
N GLN A 73 -48.75 20.16 25.93
CA GLN A 73 -48.51 20.76 27.24
C GLN A 73 -49.62 20.34 28.21
N LEU A 74 -49.23 19.76 29.34
CA LEU A 74 -50.09 19.56 30.51
C LEU A 74 -49.83 20.69 31.52
N GLU A 75 -50.83 21.50 31.80
CA GLU A 75 -50.75 22.65 32.70
C GLU A 75 -51.62 22.43 33.95
N GLY A 76 -51.08 22.74 35.14
CA GLY A 76 -51.89 22.96 36.34
C GLY A 76 -51.90 24.43 36.71
N PHE A 77 -53.07 25.02 36.99
CA PHE A 77 -53.14 26.37 37.55
C PHE A 77 -53.66 26.27 38.99
N ILE A 78 -52.82 26.69 39.94
CA ILE A 78 -53.05 26.51 41.36
C ILE A 78 -53.10 27.90 42.02
N PRO A 79 -54.29 28.42 42.36
CA PRO A 79 -54.41 29.60 43.21
C PRO A 79 -53.75 29.32 44.56
N LEU A 80 -52.74 30.10 44.93
CA LEU A 80 -52.07 30.03 46.22
C LEU A 80 -52.74 30.94 47.24
N ASP A 81 -53.16 32.12 46.79
CA ASP A 81 -53.83 33.16 47.57
C ASP A 81 -54.75 33.95 46.63
N GLN A 82 -55.99 34.22 47.04
CA GLN A 82 -56.94 34.98 46.20
C GLN A 82 -57.94 35.77 47.04
N ASP A 83 -58.16 37.03 46.63
CA ASP A 83 -59.32 37.83 47.00
C ASP A 83 -60.28 37.81 45.80
N PRO A 84 -61.41 37.06 45.86
CA PRO A 84 -62.28 36.85 44.71
C PRO A 84 -62.71 38.17 44.04
N GLY A 85 -62.40 38.30 42.75
CA GLY A 85 -62.69 39.50 41.96
C GLY A 85 -61.68 40.66 42.09
N GLU A 86 -60.70 40.58 43.00
CA GLU A 86 -59.71 41.64 43.22
C GLU A 86 -58.27 41.19 42.95
N THR A 87 -57.79 40.12 43.57
CA THR A 87 -56.39 39.68 43.43
C THR A 87 -56.25 38.16 43.39
N ILE A 88 -55.20 37.68 42.73
CA ILE A 88 -54.82 36.27 42.76
C ILE A 88 -53.31 36.10 42.61
N THR A 89 -52.71 35.33 43.51
CA THR A 89 -51.35 34.78 43.41
C THR A 89 -51.46 33.30 43.09
N PHE A 90 -50.73 32.82 42.09
CA PHE A 90 -50.91 31.47 41.57
C PHE A 90 -49.60 30.82 41.12
N LEU A 91 -49.56 29.49 41.21
CA LEU A 91 -48.47 28.65 40.73
C LEU A 91 -48.94 27.86 39.50
N VAL A 92 -48.06 27.78 38.49
CA VAL A 92 -48.32 27.04 37.25
C VAL A 92 -47.18 26.07 36.94
N PRO A 93 -47.28 24.81 37.38
CA PRO A 93 -46.43 23.74 36.83
C PRO A 93 -46.93 23.32 35.44
N ARG A 94 -45.98 23.11 34.52
CA ARG A 94 -46.22 22.58 33.17
C ARG A 94 -45.27 21.42 32.88
N VAL A 95 -45.79 20.40 32.22
CA VAL A 95 -45.01 19.32 31.60
C VAL A 95 -45.26 19.39 30.11
N LEU A 96 -44.19 19.35 29.33
CA LEU A 96 -44.23 19.41 27.88
C LEU A 96 -43.68 18.09 27.31
N LEU A 97 -44.31 17.62 26.23
CA LEU A 97 -43.84 16.52 25.42
C LEU A 97 -43.95 16.93 23.96
N ASP A 98 -42.82 17.01 23.27
CA ASP A 98 -42.82 17.33 21.84
C ASP A 98 -43.14 16.10 20.97
N ASN A 99 -43.35 16.33 19.67
CA ASN A 99 -43.68 15.29 18.69
C ASN A 99 -42.58 14.24 18.51
N ASP A 100 -41.33 14.56 18.87
CA ASP A 100 -40.18 13.67 18.81
C ASP A 100 -39.99 12.84 20.10
N GLY A 101 -40.76 13.15 21.15
CA GLY A 101 -40.76 12.43 22.41
C GLY A 101 -39.83 13.02 23.47
N ASN A 102 -39.30 14.22 23.25
CA ASN A 102 -38.45 14.91 24.22
C ASN A 102 -39.30 15.63 25.27
N PHE A 103 -38.80 15.64 26.51
CA PHE A 103 -39.51 16.25 27.63
C PHE A 103 -39.11 17.71 27.84
N GLY A 104 -40.07 18.51 28.25
CA GLY A 104 -39.84 19.86 28.75
C GLY A 104 -40.67 20.12 30.00
N GLY A 105 -40.35 21.22 30.67
CA GLY A 105 -41.07 21.63 31.87
C GLY A 105 -40.99 23.13 32.07
N SER A 106 -42.04 23.68 32.69
CA SER A 106 -42.03 25.05 33.18
C SER A 106 -42.60 25.11 34.58
N LEU A 107 -42.05 25.98 35.42
CA LEU A 107 -42.63 26.32 36.72
C LEU A 107 -42.76 27.84 36.82
N LEU A 108 -44.00 28.32 36.85
CA LEU A 108 -44.29 29.76 36.89
C LEU A 108 -44.96 30.16 38.20
N LEU A 109 -44.57 31.32 38.73
CA LEU A 109 -45.24 32.01 39.84
C LEU A 109 -45.75 33.35 39.33
N GLY A 110 -47.07 33.55 39.42
CA GLY A 110 -47.74 34.74 38.91
C GLY A 110 -48.57 35.46 39.98
N HIS A 111 -48.80 36.76 39.75
CA HIS A 111 -49.69 37.58 40.55
C HIS A 111 -50.51 38.51 39.64
N ARG A 112 -51.80 38.64 39.91
CA ARG A 112 -52.73 39.52 39.19
C ARG A 112 -53.58 40.33 40.15
N ARG A 113 -53.86 41.57 39.78
CA ARG A 113 -54.74 42.49 40.49
C ARG A 113 -55.69 43.20 39.53
N TYR A 114 -56.99 43.13 39.80
CA TYR A 114 -58.00 43.94 39.16
C TYR A 114 -58.04 45.36 39.77
N SER A 115 -58.15 46.36 38.90
CA SER A 115 -58.25 47.79 39.26
C SER A 115 -59.57 48.35 38.74
N SER A 116 -60.57 48.44 39.62
CA SER A 116 -61.90 48.98 39.28
C SER A 116 -61.87 50.42 38.73
N SER A 117 -60.91 51.26 39.14
CA SER A 117 -60.76 52.64 38.63
C SER A 117 -60.28 52.73 37.18
N ARG A 118 -59.66 51.67 36.66
CA ARG A 118 -59.13 51.58 35.30
C ARG A 118 -59.86 50.54 34.47
N ASP A 119 -60.70 49.72 35.12
CA ASP A 119 -61.34 48.53 34.58
C ASP A 119 -60.37 47.58 33.87
N ARG A 120 -59.28 47.22 34.57
CA ARG A 120 -58.19 46.39 34.03
C ARG A 120 -57.56 45.50 35.08
N ILE A 121 -57.11 44.32 34.67
CA ILE A 121 -56.18 43.48 35.44
C ILE A 121 -54.75 43.86 35.08
N LEU A 122 -53.91 44.08 36.09
CA LEU A 122 -52.46 44.16 35.95
C LEU A 122 -51.85 42.91 36.57
N GLY A 123 -50.98 42.24 35.83
CA GLY A 123 -50.33 41.03 36.30
C GLY A 123 -48.89 40.90 35.84
N GLY A 124 -48.19 39.95 36.44
CA GLY A 124 -46.87 39.54 36.00
C GLY A 124 -46.49 38.18 36.56
N TYR A 125 -45.45 37.60 35.98
CA TYR A 125 -44.93 36.29 36.38
C TYR A 125 -43.41 36.21 36.28
N VAL A 126 -42.86 35.26 37.04
CA VAL A 126 -41.51 34.71 36.83
C VAL A 126 -41.63 33.21 36.58
N GLY A 127 -40.87 32.70 35.62
CA GLY A 127 -40.88 31.30 35.21
C GLY A 127 -39.47 30.74 35.07
N PHE A 128 -39.33 29.46 35.36
CA PHE A 128 -38.14 28.68 35.00
C PHE A 128 -38.56 27.58 34.03
N ASP A 129 -37.90 27.51 32.89
CA ASP A 129 -38.22 26.61 31.80
C ASP A 129 -37.03 25.68 31.52
N SER A 130 -37.34 24.45 31.11
CA SER A 130 -36.38 23.44 30.67
C SER A 130 -36.92 22.74 29.42
N ARG A 131 -36.06 22.54 28.43
CA ARG A 131 -36.38 21.86 27.18
C ARG A 131 -35.27 20.87 26.83
N GLU A 132 -35.62 19.61 26.65
CA GLU A 132 -34.79 18.60 26.01
C GLU A 132 -35.04 18.62 24.48
N THR A 133 -33.99 18.47 23.69
CA THR A 133 -34.04 18.38 22.21
C THR A 133 -33.59 17.00 21.70
N GLY A 134 -33.48 16.03 22.61
CA GLY A 134 -33.04 14.66 22.36
C GLY A 134 -31.56 14.44 22.65
N ASN A 135 -30.69 15.34 22.19
CA ASN A 135 -29.25 15.27 22.46
C ASN A 135 -28.79 16.27 23.53
N ASN A 136 -29.49 17.40 23.66
CA ASN A 136 -29.13 18.49 24.56
C ASN A 136 -30.28 18.89 25.48
N THR A 137 -29.96 19.67 26.52
CA THR A 137 -30.95 20.26 27.42
C THR A 137 -30.64 21.72 27.65
N PHE A 138 -31.65 22.55 27.46
CA PHE A 138 -31.58 24.00 27.62
C PHE A 138 -32.47 24.47 28.76
N TYR A 139 -32.06 25.58 29.38
CA TYR A 139 -32.75 26.20 30.51
C TYR A 139 -32.97 27.68 30.24
N GLN A 140 -34.08 28.22 30.72
CA GLN A 140 -34.44 29.61 30.46
C GLN A 140 -35.19 30.22 31.66
N LEU A 141 -34.94 31.50 31.92
CA LEU A 141 -35.72 32.31 32.84
C LEU A 141 -36.76 33.13 32.05
N GLY A 142 -38.04 32.92 32.36
CA GLY A 142 -39.14 33.69 31.80
C GLY A 142 -39.59 34.81 32.73
N LEU A 143 -39.82 36.00 32.19
CA LEU A 143 -40.42 37.13 32.90
C LEU A 143 -41.54 37.70 32.03
N GLY A 144 -42.68 38.04 32.63
CA GLY A 144 -43.75 38.65 31.86
C GLY A 144 -44.61 39.62 32.64
N LEU A 145 -45.16 40.59 31.92
CA LEU A 145 -46.10 41.58 32.41
C LEU A 145 -47.34 41.57 31.50
N GLU A 146 -48.52 41.69 32.11
CA GLU A 146 -49.79 41.73 31.38
C GLU A 146 -50.74 42.80 31.91
N SER A 147 -51.56 43.33 31.00
CA SER A 147 -52.63 44.29 31.27
C SER A 147 -53.87 43.85 30.49
N LEU A 148 -54.82 43.19 31.16
CA LEU A 148 -56.03 42.64 30.54
C LEU A 148 -57.22 43.57 30.78
N GLY A 149 -58.04 43.82 29.76
CA GLY A 149 -59.23 44.67 29.88
C GLY A 149 -60.26 44.35 28.81
N ASP A 150 -61.34 45.12 28.77
CA ASP A 150 -62.34 45.05 27.71
C ASP A 150 -62.28 46.33 26.83
N PRO A 151 -62.04 46.24 25.51
CA PRO A 151 -61.73 45.03 24.72
C PRO A 151 -60.23 44.73 24.62
N TRP A 152 -59.35 45.59 25.15
CA TRP A 152 -57.91 45.58 24.86
C TRP A 152 -57.05 44.86 25.89
N ASP A 153 -56.13 44.03 25.40
CA ASP A 153 -55.08 43.34 26.15
C ASP A 153 -53.69 43.81 25.74
N PHE A 154 -52.75 43.90 26.68
CA PHE A 154 -51.33 44.15 26.41
C PHE A 154 -50.45 43.18 27.18
N ARG A 155 -49.42 42.64 26.54
CA ARG A 155 -48.48 41.68 27.13
C ARG A 155 -47.07 41.97 26.67
N VAL A 156 -46.10 41.77 27.57
CA VAL A 156 -44.67 41.80 27.27
C VAL A 156 -43.99 40.67 28.01
N ASN A 157 -43.21 39.86 27.31
CA ASN A 157 -42.46 38.76 27.90
C ASN A 157 -40.98 38.83 27.51
N ALA A 158 -40.11 38.35 28.39
CA ALA A 158 -38.68 38.19 28.17
C ALA A 158 -38.25 36.76 28.56
N TYR A 159 -37.34 36.20 27.78
CA TYR A 159 -36.91 34.82 27.83
C TYR A 159 -35.38 34.80 27.81
N ILE A 160 -34.76 34.48 28.94
CA ILE A 160 -33.31 34.60 29.12
C ILE A 160 -32.69 33.20 29.26
N PRO A 161 -31.98 32.69 28.24
CA PRO A 161 -31.24 31.44 28.33
C PRO A 161 -30.23 31.43 29.47
N LEU A 162 -30.04 30.26 30.07
CA LEU A 162 -29.14 30.05 31.20
C LEU A 162 -28.16 28.91 30.90
N GLY A 163 -26.94 29.04 31.42
CA GLY A 163 -25.93 27.99 31.33
C GLY A 163 -25.23 27.96 29.97
N ASP A 164 -24.98 26.76 29.46
CA ASP A 164 -24.38 26.55 28.15
C ASP A 164 -25.46 26.67 27.07
N THR A 165 -25.44 27.78 26.33
CA THR A 165 -26.47 28.14 25.37
C THR A 165 -26.15 27.68 23.95
N HIS A 166 -25.03 26.98 23.74
CA HIS A 166 -24.59 26.50 22.42
C HIS A 166 -23.93 25.12 22.55
N GLN A 167 -24.68 24.06 22.26
CA GLN A 167 -24.29 22.68 22.58
C GLN A 167 -24.16 21.81 21.33
N LEU A 168 -23.17 20.92 21.31
CA LEU A 168 -22.89 20.01 20.17
C LEU A 168 -23.89 18.84 20.16
N VAL A 169 -24.51 18.61 19.02
CA VAL A 169 -25.45 17.50 18.76
C VAL A 169 -24.73 16.29 18.15
N ASP A 170 -23.97 16.50 17.07
CA ASP A 170 -23.33 15.44 16.28
C ASP A 170 -22.00 15.92 15.68
N GLU A 171 -21.01 15.05 15.57
CA GLU A 171 -19.76 15.28 14.84
C GLU A 171 -19.51 14.12 13.86
N ARG A 172 -19.37 14.45 12.57
CA ARG A 172 -19.04 13.48 11.52
C ARG A 172 -17.73 13.84 10.84
N ARG A 173 -16.90 12.83 10.59
CA ARG A 173 -15.61 12.95 9.92
C ARG A 173 -15.63 12.18 8.61
N PHE A 174 -15.20 12.82 7.54
CA PHE A 174 -15.11 12.24 6.20
C PHE A 174 -13.73 12.50 5.62
N ASP A 175 -13.09 11.49 5.05
CA ASP A 175 -11.91 11.72 4.21
C ASP A 175 -12.38 12.35 2.89
N SER A 176 -11.80 13.50 2.55
CA SER A 176 -12.16 14.29 1.36
C SER A 176 -11.06 14.32 0.30
N GLY A 177 -9.86 13.86 0.62
CA GLY A 177 -8.75 13.78 -0.32
C GLY A 177 -7.55 13.02 0.27
N PHE A 178 -6.82 12.34 -0.60
CA PHE A 178 -5.54 11.70 -0.30
C PHE A 178 -4.64 11.86 -1.51
N ASP A 179 -3.45 12.42 -1.29
CA ASP A 179 -2.46 12.65 -2.34
C ASP A 179 -1.08 12.17 -1.87
N LEU A 180 -0.36 11.55 -2.80
CA LEU A 180 1.01 11.09 -2.60
C LEU A 180 1.93 11.81 -3.57
N SER A 181 3.06 12.27 -3.08
CA SER A 181 4.04 12.95 -3.92
C SER A 181 5.45 12.42 -3.65
N THR A 182 6.25 12.39 -4.71
CA THR A 182 7.69 12.12 -4.64
C THR A 182 8.42 13.23 -5.39
N GLY A 183 9.43 13.84 -4.77
CA GLY A 183 10.19 14.90 -5.42
C GLY A 183 11.56 15.09 -4.79
N PHE A 184 12.54 15.46 -5.60
CA PHE A 184 13.86 15.80 -5.10
C PHE A 184 13.87 17.23 -4.54
N GLU A 185 14.52 17.41 -3.39
CA GLU A 185 14.87 18.71 -2.82
C GLU A 185 16.28 18.62 -2.24
N GLY A 186 17.21 19.45 -2.73
CA GLY A 186 18.61 19.32 -2.36
C GLY A 186 19.20 17.97 -2.78
N ASN A 187 19.75 17.21 -1.83
CA ASN A 187 20.26 15.85 -2.04
C ASN A 187 19.30 14.75 -1.53
N LEU A 188 18.04 15.07 -1.27
CA LEU A 188 17.08 14.12 -0.70
C LEU A 188 15.94 13.87 -1.68
N LEU A 189 15.44 12.64 -1.69
CA LEU A 189 14.13 12.33 -2.28
C LEU A 189 13.08 12.43 -1.18
N LEU A 190 12.22 13.44 -1.23
CA LEU A 190 11.15 13.64 -0.27
C LEU A 190 9.89 12.88 -0.69
N LEU A 191 9.29 12.20 0.28
CA LEU A 191 7.98 11.57 0.17
C LEU A 191 6.97 12.47 0.87
N GLY A 192 5.85 12.75 0.22
CA GLY A 192 4.75 13.53 0.76
C GLY A 192 3.48 12.69 0.82
N SER A 193 2.78 12.77 1.96
CA SER A 193 1.46 12.18 2.15
C SER A 193 0.55 13.25 2.70
N ARG A 194 -0.46 13.63 1.91
CA ARG A 194 -1.41 14.70 2.24
C ARG A 194 -2.81 14.13 2.34
N ARG A 195 -3.37 14.10 3.54
CA ARG A 195 -4.73 13.65 3.81
C ARG A 195 -5.60 14.82 4.22
N GLU A 196 -6.70 15.01 3.51
CA GLU A 196 -7.70 16.02 3.83
C GLU A 196 -8.91 15.37 4.51
N GLN A 197 -9.28 15.87 5.69
CA GLN A 197 -10.44 15.43 6.43
C GLN A 197 -11.44 16.58 6.60
N ARG A 198 -12.68 16.32 6.23
CA ARG A 198 -13.80 17.24 6.49
C ARG A 198 -14.54 16.81 7.74
N ILE A 199 -14.60 17.71 8.72
CA ILE A 199 -15.37 17.56 9.95
C ILE A 199 -16.63 18.41 9.82
N THR A 200 -17.80 17.79 10.03
CA THR A 200 -19.08 18.50 10.09
C THR A 200 -19.63 18.38 11.50
N ARG A 201 -19.91 19.52 12.14
CA ARG A 201 -20.50 19.60 13.48
C ARG A 201 -21.89 20.18 13.40
N LEU A 202 -22.84 19.59 14.12
CA LEU A 202 -24.19 20.11 14.28
C LEU A 202 -24.32 20.64 15.70
N TYR A 203 -24.73 21.90 15.85
CA TYR A 203 -24.96 22.55 17.13
C TYR A 203 -26.41 22.97 17.29
N GLU A 204 -26.83 23.13 18.53
CA GLU A 204 -28.10 23.75 18.90
C GLU A 204 -27.84 24.95 19.81
N ALA A 205 -28.48 26.08 19.51
CA ALA A 205 -28.36 27.31 20.28
C ALA A 205 -29.71 27.74 20.86
N SER A 206 -29.78 27.92 22.19
CA SER A 206 -30.96 28.51 22.82
C SER A 206 -30.97 30.02 22.70
N LEU A 207 -32.09 30.59 22.26
CA LEU A 207 -32.18 32.02 21.98
C LEU A 207 -32.73 32.84 23.16
N PHE A 208 -32.13 34.00 23.36
CA PHE A 208 -32.75 35.09 24.11
C PHE A 208 -33.94 35.61 23.32
N GLY A 209 -35.08 35.80 23.99
CA GLY A 209 -36.30 36.28 23.37
C GLY A 209 -36.94 37.44 24.12
N LEU A 210 -37.53 38.38 23.38
CA LEU A 210 -38.41 39.41 23.91
C LEU A 210 -39.65 39.48 23.02
N ASP A 211 -40.85 39.43 23.58
CA ASP A 211 -42.09 39.64 22.81
C ASP A 211 -42.98 40.72 23.45
N ALA A 212 -43.68 41.47 22.61
CA ALA A 212 -44.69 42.42 23.00
C ALA A 212 -45.92 42.31 22.09
N GLU A 213 -47.09 42.04 22.67
CA GLU A 213 -48.34 41.76 21.96
C GLU A 213 -49.48 42.66 22.47
N ALA A 214 -50.29 43.17 21.54
CA ALA A 214 -51.56 43.84 21.83
C ALA A 214 -52.71 42.99 21.27
N GLY A 215 -53.73 42.75 22.09
CA GLY A 215 -54.92 41.98 21.75
C GLY A 215 -56.17 42.83 21.77
N VAL A 216 -57.14 42.52 20.92
CA VAL A 216 -58.47 43.12 20.94
C VAL A 216 -59.53 42.04 20.77
N GLU A 217 -60.62 42.19 21.48
CA GLU A 217 -61.81 41.38 21.27
C GLU A 217 -62.50 41.76 19.95
N LEU A 218 -62.80 40.74 19.14
CA LEU A 218 -63.39 40.88 17.80
C LEU A 218 -64.87 40.47 17.79
N ALA A 219 -65.25 39.51 18.63
CA ALA A 219 -66.62 39.06 18.80
C ALA A 219 -66.77 38.30 20.13
N ASP A 220 -67.96 38.42 20.74
CA ASP A 220 -68.42 37.62 21.89
C ASP A 220 -69.62 36.77 21.47
N TRP A 221 -69.81 35.61 22.09
CA TRP A 221 -70.99 34.76 21.88
C TRP A 221 -71.43 34.01 23.14
N ASP A 222 -72.68 33.53 23.10
CA ASP A 222 -73.33 32.79 24.18
C ASP A 222 -73.34 33.55 25.52
N ASP A 223 -73.63 34.86 25.49
CA ASP A 223 -73.73 35.75 26.65
C ASP A 223 -72.48 35.71 27.57
N GLY A 224 -71.28 35.96 27.00
CA GLY A 224 -70.01 35.97 27.71
C GLY A 224 -69.38 34.59 27.96
N ASN A 225 -69.93 33.52 27.37
CA ASN A 225 -69.46 32.14 27.52
C ASN A 225 -68.35 31.73 26.51
N GLY A 226 -68.08 32.55 25.49
CA GLY A 226 -66.97 32.37 24.55
C GLY A 226 -66.67 33.63 23.73
N ASP A 227 -65.40 33.83 23.35
CA ASP A 227 -64.93 35.03 22.65
C ASP A 227 -63.96 34.72 21.49
N LEU A 228 -63.87 35.63 20.51
CA LEU A 228 -62.85 35.65 19.46
C LEU A 228 -61.96 36.87 19.70
N ARG A 229 -60.67 36.64 19.88
CA ARG A 229 -59.67 37.69 20.06
C ARG A 229 -58.64 37.66 18.96
N GLY A 230 -58.26 38.84 18.48
CA GLY A 230 -57.15 39.05 17.56
C GLY A 230 -55.98 39.73 18.26
N PHE A 231 -54.77 39.29 17.95
CA PHE A 231 -53.54 39.77 18.56
C PHE A 231 -52.51 40.12 17.48
N GLY A 232 -51.74 41.17 17.74
CA GLY A 232 -50.61 41.57 16.92
C GLY A 232 -49.46 42.07 17.78
N GLY A 233 -48.25 41.66 17.43
CA GLY A 233 -47.06 41.94 18.22
C GLY A 233 -45.75 41.88 17.44
N LEU A 234 -44.70 42.33 18.11
CA LEU A 234 -43.32 42.20 17.65
C LEU A 234 -42.56 41.32 18.64
N TYR A 235 -41.58 40.59 18.14
CA TYR A 235 -40.64 39.84 18.97
C TYR A 235 -39.21 40.03 18.48
N PHE A 236 -38.24 39.78 19.35
CA PHE A 236 -36.82 39.88 19.06
C PHE A 236 -36.11 38.63 19.58
N TYR A 237 -35.24 38.05 18.76
CA TYR A 237 -34.39 36.92 19.13
C TYR A 237 -32.91 37.25 18.96
N ASP A 238 -32.07 36.73 19.86
CA ASP A 238 -30.60 36.85 19.80
C ASP A 238 -29.95 35.61 20.43
N GLY A 239 -28.79 35.19 19.97
CA GLY A 239 -28.16 33.96 20.44
C GLY A 239 -26.77 33.71 19.89
N ALA A 240 -26.11 32.67 20.41
CA ALA A 240 -24.81 32.27 19.90
C ALA A 240 -24.93 31.78 18.44
N GLY A 241 -24.06 32.27 17.55
CA GLY A 241 -23.99 31.83 16.15
C GLY A 241 -25.02 32.46 15.20
N VAL A 242 -25.90 33.34 15.69
CA VAL A 242 -26.89 34.07 14.89
C VAL A 242 -26.85 35.57 15.19
N ASP A 243 -27.10 36.39 14.16
CA ASP A 243 -27.29 37.83 14.35
C ASP A 243 -28.72 38.08 14.87
N GLY A 244 -28.86 38.99 15.86
CA GLY A 244 -30.16 39.28 16.45
C GLY A 244 -31.20 39.78 15.43
N THR A 245 -32.42 39.22 15.47
CA THR A 245 -33.50 39.48 14.51
C THR A 245 -34.75 40.05 15.17
N LEU A 246 -35.50 40.89 14.44
CA LEU A 246 -36.81 41.40 14.85
C LEU A 246 -37.89 40.74 13.98
N GLY A 247 -38.81 40.01 14.62
CA GLY A 247 -39.96 39.39 13.99
C GLY A 247 -41.28 40.06 14.34
N TRP A 248 -42.34 39.67 13.62
CA TRP A 248 -43.71 40.07 13.90
C TRP A 248 -44.64 38.85 13.98
N ARG A 249 -45.70 38.95 14.78
CA ARG A 249 -46.68 37.88 14.99
C ARG A 249 -48.10 38.41 14.94
N LEU A 250 -48.96 37.72 14.21
CA LEU A 250 -50.42 37.93 14.20
C LEU A 250 -51.10 36.65 14.65
N ARG A 251 -52.08 36.73 15.56
CA ARG A 251 -52.73 35.56 16.14
C ARG A 251 -54.24 35.78 16.29
N LEU A 252 -55.02 34.76 15.96
CA LEU A 252 -56.46 34.69 16.24
C LEU A 252 -56.69 33.56 17.24
N GLU A 253 -57.44 33.84 18.30
CA GLU A 253 -57.82 32.87 19.33
C GLU A 253 -59.34 32.86 19.48
N ALA A 254 -59.96 31.71 19.20
CA ALA A 254 -61.37 31.48 19.39
C ALA A 254 -61.59 30.59 20.62
N ARG A 255 -62.19 31.13 21.67
CA ARG A 255 -62.63 30.40 22.86
C ARG A 255 -64.08 30.00 22.65
N LEU A 256 -64.28 28.80 22.12
CA LEU A 256 -65.61 28.34 21.73
C LEU A 256 -66.54 28.19 22.95
N ASN A 257 -65.97 27.87 24.12
CA ASN A 257 -66.67 27.87 25.41
C ASN A 257 -65.64 28.02 26.56
N GLN A 258 -66.10 27.97 27.81
CA GLN A 258 -65.27 28.06 29.02
C GLN A 258 -64.19 26.96 29.19
N ASN A 259 -64.16 25.96 28.32
CA ASN A 259 -63.28 24.80 28.41
C ASN A 259 -62.41 24.59 27.17
N PHE A 260 -62.78 25.13 26.00
CA PHE A 260 -62.14 24.80 24.74
C PHE A 260 -61.72 26.04 23.96
N ARG A 261 -60.44 26.08 23.57
CA ARG A 261 -59.83 27.15 22.76
C ARG A 261 -59.19 26.59 21.50
N LEU A 262 -59.26 27.38 20.44
CA LEU A 262 -58.57 27.16 19.17
C LEU A 262 -57.77 28.42 18.81
N GLY A 263 -56.57 28.25 18.29
CA GLY A 263 -55.70 29.35 17.88
C GLY A 263 -55.06 29.12 16.52
N VAL A 264 -54.87 30.21 15.78
CA VAL A 264 -54.00 30.26 14.61
C VAL A 264 -53.09 31.47 14.72
N ALA A 265 -51.79 31.28 14.53
CA ALA A 265 -50.82 32.36 14.47
C ALA A 265 -50.02 32.30 13.16
N VAL A 266 -49.65 33.47 12.65
CA VAL A 266 -48.71 33.65 11.55
C VAL A 266 -47.59 34.56 12.03
N GLN A 267 -46.35 34.18 11.76
CA GLN A 267 -45.16 34.91 12.18
C GLN A 267 -44.05 34.82 11.13
N GLU A 268 -43.14 35.79 11.15
CA GLU A 268 -42.01 35.90 10.23
C GLU A 268 -40.84 36.59 10.95
N ASP A 269 -39.65 36.02 10.81
CA ASP A 269 -38.36 36.58 11.19
C ASP A 269 -37.22 35.96 10.35
N ASP A 270 -36.00 36.50 10.45
CA ASP A 270 -34.87 36.07 9.61
C ASP A 270 -34.20 34.77 10.08
N ILE A 271 -34.45 34.30 11.31
CA ILE A 271 -33.90 33.05 11.85
C ILE A 271 -34.79 31.88 11.46
N PHE A 272 -36.09 32.00 11.69
CA PHE A 272 -37.07 30.92 11.58
C PHE A 272 -37.97 31.03 10.35
N GLY A 273 -37.99 32.16 9.65
CA GLY A 273 -38.80 32.40 8.45
C GLY A 273 -40.32 32.38 8.71
N SER A 274 -41.09 32.12 7.65
CA SER A 274 -42.55 32.22 7.69
C SER A 274 -43.17 30.98 8.31
N ASN A 275 -43.81 31.13 9.46
CA ASN A 275 -44.42 30.03 10.20
C ASN A 275 -45.92 30.25 10.43
N VAL A 276 -46.67 29.15 10.39
CA VAL A 276 -48.10 29.11 10.73
C VAL A 276 -48.30 28.09 11.85
N VAL A 277 -48.76 28.57 13.00
CA VAL A 277 -48.96 27.74 14.20
C VAL A 277 -50.44 27.54 14.44
N LEU A 278 -50.88 26.30 14.58
CA LEU A 278 -52.24 25.95 15.00
C LEU A 278 -52.20 25.44 16.43
N SER A 279 -53.11 25.92 17.27
CA SER A 279 -53.23 25.46 18.66
C SER A 279 -54.64 25.06 19.04
N ALA A 280 -54.75 24.07 19.92
CA ALA A 280 -56.01 23.63 20.50
C ALA A 280 -55.81 23.34 21.99
N GLY A 281 -56.73 23.80 22.82
CA GLY A 281 -56.59 23.74 24.26
C GLY A 281 -57.88 23.33 24.96
N LEU A 282 -57.77 22.41 25.91
CA LEU A 282 -58.85 21.98 26.78
C LEU A 282 -58.51 22.30 28.23
N THR A 283 -59.47 22.79 29.01
CA THR A 283 -59.26 23.17 30.41
C THR A 283 -60.44 22.71 31.27
N TRP A 284 -60.16 22.12 32.44
CA TRP A 284 -61.18 21.64 33.38
C TRP A 284 -60.88 22.12 34.82
N PRO A 285 -61.90 22.52 35.62
CA PRO A 285 -63.32 22.50 35.28
C PRO A 285 -63.78 23.65 34.36
N ARG A 286 -63.07 24.79 34.31
CA ARG A 286 -63.37 25.96 33.45
C ARG A 286 -62.30 27.07 33.60
N ILE A 287 -62.23 27.99 32.65
CA ILE A 287 -61.32 29.16 32.66
C ILE A 287 -61.92 30.34 33.45
N ARG A 288 -63.23 30.61 33.27
CA ARG A 288 -63.96 31.72 33.90
C ARG A 288 -64.94 31.24 35.01
N PRO A 289 -65.41 32.12 35.90
CA PRO A 289 -66.26 31.73 37.04
C PRO A 289 -67.73 31.39 36.65
N ARG A 290 -68.55 30.87 37.59
CA ARG A 290 -69.86 30.24 37.29
C ARG A 290 -71.02 31.26 37.30
N GLY A 291 -71.78 31.35 36.20
CA GLY A 291 -73.01 32.17 36.09
C GLY A 291 -72.98 33.08 34.85
N PRO A 292 -74.10 33.77 34.52
CA PRO A 292 -74.08 34.82 33.51
C PRO A 292 -73.16 35.96 33.99
N ILE A 293 -72.15 36.30 33.19
CA ILE A 293 -71.19 37.36 33.48
C ILE A 293 -71.84 38.68 33.06
N THR A 294 -71.92 39.66 33.97
CA THR A 294 -72.39 41.02 33.64
C THR A 294 -71.25 41.88 33.10
N GLU A 295 -71.55 42.96 32.35
CA GLU A 295 -70.54 43.94 31.86
C GLU A 295 -69.56 44.39 32.96
N VAL A 296 -70.02 44.51 34.21
CA VAL A 296 -69.18 44.99 35.34
C VAL A 296 -68.23 43.90 35.87
N GLU A 297 -68.53 42.63 35.60
CA GLU A 297 -67.81 41.45 36.10
C GLU A 297 -66.91 40.81 35.03
N GLU A 298 -66.96 41.32 33.79
CA GLU A 298 -66.27 40.78 32.64
C GLU A 298 -64.74 40.78 32.81
N VAL A 299 -64.15 41.93 33.14
CA VAL A 299 -62.70 42.03 33.35
C VAL A 299 -62.26 41.25 34.60
N PRO A 300 -62.88 41.38 35.79
CA PRO A 300 -62.56 40.55 36.97
C PRO A 300 -62.63 39.04 36.73
N ALA A 301 -63.57 38.56 35.91
CA ALA A 301 -63.71 37.14 35.58
C ALA A 301 -62.48 36.57 34.85
N ARG A 302 -61.62 37.43 34.29
CA ARG A 302 -60.39 37.07 33.58
C ARG A 302 -59.16 36.93 34.48
N LEU A 303 -59.29 37.13 35.80
CA LEU A 303 -58.20 36.90 36.77
C LEU A 303 -57.62 35.49 36.68
N GLY A 304 -58.45 34.53 36.29
CA GLY A 304 -58.06 33.16 36.01
C GLY A 304 -57.74 32.87 34.55
N GLU A 305 -57.39 33.79 33.65
CA GLU A 305 -56.96 33.35 32.30
C GLU A 305 -55.58 32.64 32.33
N PRO A 306 -55.22 31.77 31.38
CA PRO A 306 -53.85 31.25 31.29
C PRO A 306 -52.83 32.38 31.07
N ILE A 307 -51.56 32.16 31.43
CA ILE A 307 -50.46 33.06 31.03
C ILE A 307 -50.16 32.81 29.55
N ALA A 308 -50.26 33.87 28.74
CA ALA A 308 -49.88 33.83 27.34
C ALA A 308 -48.40 34.21 27.18
N ARG A 309 -47.62 33.25 26.72
CA ARG A 309 -46.17 33.31 26.49
C ARG A 309 -45.80 32.24 25.46
N LEU A 310 -44.54 32.23 25.02
CA LEU A 310 -43.99 31.10 24.26
C LEU A 310 -44.11 29.81 25.07
N PRO A 311 -44.54 28.69 24.44
CA PRO A 311 -44.75 27.44 25.13
C PRO A 311 -43.44 26.77 25.56
N THR A 312 -42.36 26.92 24.77
CA THR A 312 -41.07 26.29 25.01
C THR A 312 -39.91 27.20 24.59
N ILE A 313 -38.67 26.79 24.91
CA ILE A 313 -37.45 27.54 24.64
C ILE A 313 -37.17 27.50 23.12
N PRO A 314 -37.05 28.63 22.40
CA PRO A 314 -36.67 28.64 20.99
C PRO A 314 -35.23 28.16 20.80
N ILE A 315 -35.03 27.21 19.87
CA ILE A 315 -33.72 26.61 19.57
C ILE A 315 -33.41 26.79 18.09
N ASP A 316 -32.21 27.29 17.78
CA ASP A 316 -31.66 27.35 16.43
C ASP A 316 -30.68 26.18 16.18
N SER A 317 -30.72 25.57 14.99
CA SER A 317 -29.88 24.43 14.63
C SER A 317 -28.84 24.82 13.59
N GLN A 318 -27.56 24.73 13.96
CA GLN A 318 -26.44 25.28 13.20
C GLN A 318 -25.50 24.17 12.71
N ARG A 319 -25.18 24.19 11.42
CA ARG A 319 -24.20 23.27 10.83
C ARG A 319 -22.89 23.99 10.53
N GLU A 320 -21.83 23.56 11.18
CA GLU A 320 -20.47 24.02 10.92
C GLU A 320 -19.68 22.96 10.14
N SER A 321 -18.81 23.40 9.24
CA SER A 321 -17.89 22.53 8.51
C SER A 321 -16.47 23.08 8.61
N GLU A 322 -15.54 22.23 8.98
CA GLU A 322 -14.11 22.52 9.08
C GLU A 322 -13.33 21.49 8.25
N THR A 323 -12.25 21.93 7.60
CA THR A 323 -11.33 21.03 6.88
C THR A 323 -10.00 21.02 7.62
N ILE A 324 -9.51 19.83 7.95
CA ILE A 324 -8.18 19.60 8.52
C ILE A 324 -7.32 18.95 7.45
N VAL A 325 -6.07 19.39 7.35
CA VAL A 325 -5.06 18.82 6.45
C VAL A 325 -3.95 18.24 7.31
N ASP A 326 -3.76 16.92 7.21
CA ASP A 326 -2.61 16.23 7.78
C ASP A 326 -1.60 16.01 6.64
N GLU A 327 -0.42 16.61 6.77
CA GLU A 327 0.65 16.52 5.79
C GLU A 327 1.92 16.02 6.48
N VAL A 328 2.49 14.95 5.94
CA VAL A 328 3.78 14.40 6.36
C VAL A 328 4.72 14.45 5.18
N ILE A 329 5.88 15.07 5.37
CA ILE A 329 6.95 15.14 4.37
C ILE A 329 8.25 14.73 5.07
N ASP A 330 8.82 13.59 4.68
CA ASP A 330 10.12 13.12 5.16
C ASP A 330 10.92 12.50 4.00
N PRO A 331 12.26 12.44 4.08
CA PRO A 331 13.07 11.80 3.04
C PRO A 331 12.89 10.28 3.00
N LEU A 332 13.04 9.71 1.80
CA LEU A 332 13.18 8.28 1.59
C LEU A 332 14.41 7.76 2.36
N ARG A 333 14.20 6.77 3.23
CA ARG A 333 15.25 6.18 4.06
C ARG A 333 15.65 4.81 3.54
N ASN A 334 16.96 4.58 3.50
CA ASN A 334 17.61 3.35 3.12
C ASN A 334 17.28 2.22 4.12
N PRO A 335 16.71 1.08 3.67
CA PRO A 335 16.45 -0.05 4.56
C PRO A 335 17.71 -0.69 5.16
N GLU A 336 18.86 -0.61 4.48
CA GLU A 336 20.12 -1.22 4.97
C GLU A 336 20.77 -0.41 6.10
N GLU A 337 20.70 0.92 6.01
CA GLU A 337 21.42 1.84 6.91
C GLU A 337 20.50 2.61 7.86
N GLU A 338 19.18 2.53 7.63
CA GLU A 338 18.13 3.29 8.31
C GLU A 338 18.32 4.82 8.28
N GLN A 339 19.13 5.35 7.37
CA GLN A 339 19.35 6.79 7.16
C GLN A 339 18.72 7.25 5.84
N PRO A 340 18.44 8.56 5.67
CA PRO A 340 18.03 9.11 4.37
C PRO A 340 19.04 8.75 3.27
N TYR A 341 18.54 8.37 2.09
CA TYR A 341 19.40 8.32 0.90
C TYR A 341 19.91 9.72 0.57
N ARG A 342 21.15 9.80 0.11
CA ARG A 342 21.76 11.02 -0.38
C ARG A 342 21.97 10.95 -1.89
N PHE A 343 21.20 11.71 -2.63
CA PHE A 343 21.28 11.79 -4.09
C PHE A 343 22.23 12.92 -4.50
N VAL A 344 23.34 12.55 -5.13
CA VAL A 344 24.27 13.50 -5.75
C VAL A 344 23.92 13.58 -7.24
N HIS A 345 23.32 14.69 -7.65
CA HIS A 345 22.78 14.86 -8.99
C HIS A 345 23.84 15.34 -9.98
N VAL A 346 23.81 14.74 -11.17
CA VAL A 346 24.66 15.11 -12.31
C VAL A 346 23.78 15.38 -13.51
N THR A 347 23.99 16.50 -14.19
CA THR A 347 23.44 16.77 -15.52
C THR A 347 24.59 17.03 -16.47
N LEU A 348 24.86 16.07 -17.36
CA LEU A 348 26.08 16.10 -18.16
C LEU A 348 26.12 17.26 -19.16
N GLY A 349 27.31 17.86 -19.28
CA GLY A 349 27.58 18.95 -20.22
C GLY A 349 27.26 20.35 -19.68
N ARG A 350 26.78 20.45 -18.43
CA ARG A 350 26.60 21.72 -17.72
C ARG A 350 27.96 22.39 -17.48
N GLN A 351 28.06 23.68 -17.77
CA GLN A 351 29.32 24.44 -17.75
C GLN A 351 29.68 25.06 -16.38
N ALA A 352 28.80 24.96 -15.38
CA ALA A 352 28.96 25.60 -14.07
C ALA A 352 29.33 24.57 -13.00
N GLN A 353 30.11 24.99 -11.99
CA GLN A 353 30.36 24.21 -10.77
C GLN A 353 29.04 24.08 -10.00
N GLY A 354 28.38 22.93 -10.20
CA GLY A 354 27.25 22.53 -9.36
C GLY A 354 27.69 22.26 -7.92
N ASP A 355 26.73 22.02 -7.04
CA ASP A 355 26.95 21.56 -5.67
C ASP A 355 26.33 20.16 -5.43
N GLY A 356 25.95 19.47 -6.51
CA GLY A 356 25.39 18.12 -6.46
C GLY A 356 23.93 18.05 -6.02
N THR A 357 23.29 19.17 -5.68
CA THR A 357 21.85 19.20 -5.38
C THR A 357 21.01 19.07 -6.65
N PHE A 358 19.74 18.69 -6.52
CA PHE A 358 18.80 18.63 -7.62
C PHE A 358 18.62 19.99 -8.32
N GLU A 359 18.60 21.09 -7.56
CA GLU A 359 18.47 22.45 -8.10
C GLU A 359 19.75 22.94 -8.78
N ASN A 360 20.91 22.40 -8.36
CA ASN A 360 22.22 22.79 -8.88
C ASN A 360 23.16 21.58 -9.08
N PRO A 361 22.83 20.67 -10.03
CA PRO A 361 23.57 19.43 -10.25
C PRO A 361 24.99 19.69 -10.77
N PHE A 362 25.90 18.75 -10.50
CA PHE A 362 27.24 18.74 -11.09
C PHE A 362 27.20 18.55 -12.61
N GLY A 363 28.27 18.97 -13.30
CA GLY A 363 28.38 18.85 -14.75
C GLY A 363 29.03 17.54 -15.22
N THR A 364 29.70 16.83 -14.31
CA THR A 364 30.44 15.59 -14.58
C THR A 364 30.22 14.55 -13.48
N ILE A 365 30.41 13.27 -13.83
CA ILE A 365 30.35 12.18 -12.83
C ILE A 365 31.50 12.27 -11.84
N GLN A 366 32.71 12.65 -12.27
CA GLN A 366 33.87 12.73 -11.36
C GLN A 366 33.65 13.72 -10.22
N GLU A 367 33.08 14.90 -10.50
CA GLU A 367 32.73 15.88 -9.45
C GLU A 367 31.75 15.29 -8.43
N ALA A 368 30.77 14.51 -8.89
CA ALA A 368 29.81 13.86 -8.00
C ALA A 368 30.44 12.74 -7.17
N LEU A 369 31.32 11.93 -7.76
CA LEU A 369 32.03 10.87 -7.05
C LEU A 369 32.97 11.45 -5.98
N ASP A 370 33.66 12.55 -6.27
CA ASP A 370 34.53 13.26 -5.32
C ASP A 370 33.75 13.84 -4.12
N ASP A 371 32.43 14.03 -4.26
CA ASP A 371 31.52 14.55 -3.23
C ASP A 371 30.77 13.43 -2.45
N THR A 372 30.97 12.16 -2.81
CA THR A 372 30.42 11.03 -2.04
C THR A 372 31.13 10.83 -0.69
N ILE A 373 30.39 10.29 0.27
CA ILE A 373 30.82 9.99 1.65
C ILE A 373 31.10 8.49 1.84
N SER A 374 30.57 7.62 0.95
CA SER A 374 30.76 6.16 0.97
C SER A 374 30.18 5.49 2.23
N ASP A 375 29.11 6.06 2.79
CA ASP A 375 28.44 5.53 3.99
C ASP A 375 27.35 4.49 3.68
N GLY A 376 27.14 4.14 2.40
CA GLY A 376 26.09 3.22 1.95
C GLY A 376 24.77 3.91 1.53
N ASN A 377 24.65 5.22 1.74
CA ASN A 377 23.46 6.01 1.40
C ASN A 377 23.61 6.85 0.13
N ASP A 378 24.83 7.02 -0.38
CA ASP A 378 25.11 7.83 -1.56
C ASP A 378 24.66 7.16 -2.86
N ILE A 379 23.92 7.94 -3.66
CA ILE A 379 23.47 7.60 -4.99
C ILE A 379 23.87 8.74 -5.92
N VAL A 380 24.82 8.49 -6.82
CA VAL A 380 25.10 9.39 -7.94
C VAL A 380 24.04 9.16 -9.00
N TYR A 381 23.18 10.17 -9.21
CA TYR A 381 22.04 10.07 -10.12
C TYR A 381 22.24 10.96 -11.35
N VAL A 382 22.37 10.31 -12.51
CA VAL A 382 22.91 10.94 -13.73
C VAL A 382 21.83 11.16 -14.78
N ASP A 383 21.60 12.42 -15.10
CA ASP A 383 20.88 12.91 -16.27
C ASP A 383 21.86 13.06 -17.45
N ALA A 384 21.47 12.51 -18.60
CA ALA A 384 22.27 12.58 -19.82
C ALA A 384 22.49 14.02 -20.31
N GLY A 385 21.63 15.00 -20.02
CA GLY A 385 21.84 16.41 -20.37
C GLY A 385 22.16 16.62 -21.87
N SER A 386 23.30 17.23 -22.19
CA SER A 386 23.79 17.34 -23.58
C SER A 386 24.56 16.10 -24.07
N ASN A 387 24.71 15.10 -23.20
CA ASN A 387 25.35 13.80 -23.36
C ASN A 387 26.77 13.86 -23.96
N PRO A 388 27.70 14.66 -23.39
CA PRO A 388 29.11 14.51 -23.72
C PRO A 388 29.64 13.14 -23.28
N ASP A 389 30.72 12.69 -23.90
CA ASP A 389 31.43 11.49 -23.46
C ASP A 389 31.89 11.66 -22.01
N ILE A 390 31.54 10.68 -21.17
CA ILE A 390 32.02 10.58 -19.79
C ILE A 390 33.40 9.90 -19.83
N PRO A 391 34.45 10.54 -19.29
CA PRO A 391 35.76 9.90 -19.11
C PRO A 391 35.70 8.68 -18.20
N ALA A 392 36.76 7.87 -18.20
CA ALA A 392 36.81 6.71 -17.30
C ALA A 392 36.79 7.15 -15.82
N PHE A 393 36.18 6.32 -14.96
CA PHE A 393 36.07 6.60 -13.53
C PHE A 393 36.07 5.32 -12.67
N THR A 394 36.33 5.51 -11.38
CA THR A 394 36.22 4.46 -10.36
C THR A 394 35.06 4.78 -9.43
N ILE A 395 34.16 3.83 -9.22
CA ILE A 395 33.07 3.97 -8.24
C ILE A 395 33.66 3.71 -6.85
N PRO A 396 33.62 4.69 -5.92
CA PRO A 396 34.04 4.47 -4.55
C PRO A 396 33.22 3.38 -3.87
N GLU A 397 33.76 2.75 -2.83
CA GLU A 397 33.02 1.75 -2.06
C GLU A 397 31.67 2.30 -1.56
N ARG A 398 30.67 1.43 -1.49
CA ARG A 398 29.34 1.70 -0.93
C ARG A 398 28.59 2.84 -1.64
N VAL A 399 28.92 3.11 -2.91
CA VAL A 399 28.25 4.10 -3.77
C VAL A 399 27.47 3.40 -4.89
N ARG A 400 26.29 3.93 -5.20
CA ARG A 400 25.47 3.51 -6.35
C ARG A 400 25.55 4.59 -7.43
N VAL A 401 25.86 4.21 -8.67
CA VAL A 401 25.85 5.10 -9.83
C VAL A 401 24.74 4.67 -10.77
N LEU A 402 23.68 5.47 -10.83
CA LEU A 402 22.45 5.17 -11.55
C LEU A 402 22.18 6.27 -12.58
N SER A 403 21.80 5.91 -13.80
CA SER A 403 21.31 6.89 -14.78
C SER A 403 19.78 7.00 -14.79
N GLN A 404 19.28 8.07 -15.41
CA GLN A 404 17.86 8.27 -15.72
C GLN A 404 17.36 7.43 -16.91
N GLY A 405 18.25 6.80 -17.67
CA GLY A 405 17.92 6.07 -18.90
C GLY A 405 16.83 5.00 -18.70
N PRO A 406 17.08 3.96 -17.88
CA PRO A 406 16.07 2.97 -17.52
C PRO A 406 15.22 3.46 -16.32
N THR A 407 14.06 2.83 -16.12
CA THR A 407 13.27 3.03 -14.90
C THR A 407 14.07 2.55 -13.69
N GLN A 408 14.20 3.41 -12.67
CA GLN A 408 14.96 3.11 -11.46
C GLN A 408 14.00 2.95 -10.28
N LEU A 409 13.94 1.77 -9.70
CA LEU A 409 13.14 1.48 -8.50
C LEU A 409 14.07 1.32 -7.29
N ILE A 410 13.78 2.02 -6.20
CA ILE A 410 14.55 1.96 -4.95
C ILE A 410 13.63 1.61 -3.79
N ALA A 411 14.08 0.65 -2.99
CA ALA A 411 13.42 0.24 -1.76
C ALA A 411 13.61 1.30 -0.66
N GLY A 412 12.57 1.53 0.15
CA GLY A 412 12.62 2.40 1.31
C GLY A 412 11.95 1.80 2.54
N LEU A 413 12.24 2.38 3.70
CA LEU A 413 11.46 2.10 4.91
C LEU A 413 9.98 2.50 4.73
N PRO A 414 9.04 1.88 5.46
CA PRO A 414 7.62 2.23 5.42
C PRO A 414 7.34 3.72 5.58
N PHE A 415 6.43 4.27 4.75
CA PHE A 415 6.02 5.66 4.80
C PHE A 415 4.49 5.80 4.73
N PRO A 416 3.86 6.70 5.51
CA PRO A 416 2.40 6.80 5.59
C PRO A 416 1.70 6.92 4.24
N GLY A 417 0.90 5.90 3.91
CA GLY A 417 0.03 5.90 2.74
C GLY A 417 0.67 5.41 1.45
N PHE A 418 1.97 5.15 1.42
CA PHE A 418 2.61 4.36 0.37
C PHE A 418 2.29 2.87 0.60
N PRO A 419 2.13 2.07 -0.47
CA PRO A 419 1.84 0.64 -0.35
C PRO A 419 3.07 -0.13 0.17
N ASP A 420 2.83 -1.15 0.99
CA ASP A 420 3.85 -2.11 1.37
C ASP A 420 4.13 -3.03 0.17
N ASP A 421 5.34 -2.93 -0.38
CA ASP A 421 5.77 -3.67 -1.57
C ASP A 421 7.06 -4.43 -1.30
N PRO A 422 7.05 -5.78 -1.39
CA PRO A 422 8.25 -6.58 -1.29
C PRO A 422 9.27 -6.17 -2.35
N SER A 423 10.51 -5.94 -1.91
CA SER A 423 11.58 -5.40 -2.75
C SER A 423 12.87 -6.20 -2.63
N ARG A 424 13.65 -6.17 -3.70
CA ARG A 424 15.00 -6.72 -3.77
C ARG A 424 15.98 -5.61 -3.39
N LEU A 425 16.68 -5.79 -2.28
CA LEU A 425 17.80 -4.92 -1.94
C LEU A 425 19.00 -5.25 -2.85
N PRO A 426 19.92 -4.29 -3.07
CA PRO A 426 21.11 -4.54 -3.88
C PRO A 426 21.93 -5.72 -3.38
N PHE A 427 22.68 -6.34 -4.30
CA PHE A 427 23.51 -7.53 -4.01
C PHE A 427 22.72 -8.77 -3.58
N SER A 428 21.38 -8.74 -3.67
CA SER A 428 20.55 -9.93 -3.55
C SER A 428 19.99 -10.33 -4.91
N PRO A 429 19.99 -11.63 -5.28
CA PRO A 429 19.39 -12.11 -6.52
C PRO A 429 17.86 -12.24 -6.45
N GLU A 430 17.28 -12.23 -5.24
CA GLU A 430 15.87 -12.48 -4.97
C GLU A 430 15.29 -11.41 -4.03
N ILE A 431 13.97 -11.35 -3.92
CA ILE A 431 13.29 -10.46 -2.97
C ILE A 431 13.69 -10.87 -1.54
N ASN A 432 14.28 -9.93 -0.80
CA ASN A 432 14.79 -10.16 0.55
C ASN A 432 14.30 -9.12 1.58
N TYR A 433 13.43 -8.19 1.18
CA TYR A 433 12.84 -7.19 2.07
C TYR A 433 11.33 -7.07 1.82
N PHE A 434 10.52 -7.45 2.82
CA PHE A 434 9.06 -7.60 2.66
C PHE A 434 8.23 -6.49 3.32
N ASP A 435 8.82 -5.75 4.26
CA ASP A 435 8.13 -4.78 5.11
C ASP A 435 8.56 -3.34 4.77
N GLY A 436 8.59 -3.00 3.48
CA GLY A 436 9.05 -1.70 2.97
C GLY A 436 8.18 -1.17 1.85
N ILE A 437 8.60 -0.05 1.28
CA ILE A 437 7.98 0.56 0.09
C ILE A 437 8.93 0.45 -1.10
N LEU A 438 8.37 0.50 -2.30
CA LEU A 438 9.15 0.60 -3.54
C LEU A 438 8.83 1.94 -4.23
N VAL A 439 9.85 2.75 -4.48
CA VAL A 439 9.71 4.09 -5.05
C VAL A 439 10.43 4.16 -6.39
N GLU A 440 9.70 4.58 -7.43
CA GLU A 440 10.29 4.96 -8.71
C GLU A 440 10.99 6.31 -8.58
N LEU A 441 12.26 6.38 -8.96
CA LEU A 441 13.00 7.64 -8.90
C LEU A 441 12.42 8.64 -9.91
N PRO A 442 12.16 9.90 -9.50
CA PRO A 442 11.70 10.94 -10.41
C PRO A 442 12.65 11.09 -11.60
N LEU A 443 12.08 11.23 -12.80
CA LEU A 443 12.79 11.38 -14.09
C LEU A 443 13.50 10.11 -14.61
N SER A 444 13.38 8.96 -13.93
CA SER A 444 13.87 7.70 -14.48
C SER A 444 13.02 7.19 -15.66
N GLY A 445 13.57 6.31 -16.49
CA GLY A 445 12.88 5.74 -17.65
C GLY A 445 12.76 6.69 -18.83
N ASP A 446 13.63 7.69 -18.95
CA ASP A 446 13.58 8.69 -20.02
C ASP A 446 14.12 8.17 -21.37
N GLY A 447 14.79 7.02 -21.36
CA GLY A 447 15.39 6.36 -22.53
C GLY A 447 16.72 6.97 -22.99
N ASN A 448 17.26 8.00 -22.31
CA ASN A 448 18.52 8.64 -22.66
C ASN A 448 19.67 8.10 -21.80
N PHE A 449 20.36 7.08 -22.32
CA PHE A 449 21.51 6.47 -21.64
C PHE A 449 22.76 7.36 -21.77
N PRO A 450 23.41 7.77 -20.66
CA PRO A 450 24.69 8.47 -20.71
C PRO A 450 25.80 7.60 -21.32
N GLN A 451 26.70 8.22 -22.10
CA GLN A 451 27.80 7.51 -22.77
C GLN A 451 29.11 7.61 -22.00
N ILE A 452 29.73 6.48 -21.70
CA ILE A 452 31.08 6.37 -21.14
C ILE A 452 32.03 5.96 -22.27
N GLN A 453 33.01 6.83 -22.55
CA GLN A 453 34.01 6.62 -23.59
C GLN A 453 35.29 7.41 -23.27
N ASP A 454 36.41 6.71 -23.17
CA ASP A 454 37.73 7.31 -22.96
C ASP A 454 38.83 6.48 -23.63
N ALA A 455 39.30 6.96 -24.79
CA ALA A 455 40.34 6.27 -25.55
C ALA A 455 41.72 6.27 -24.85
N GLY A 456 41.90 7.06 -23.78
CA GLY A 456 43.14 7.14 -23.02
C GLY A 456 43.20 6.24 -21.78
N ALA A 457 42.07 5.65 -21.38
CA ALA A 457 41.96 4.82 -20.18
C ALA A 457 42.36 3.35 -20.43
N THR A 458 42.71 2.61 -19.38
CA THR A 458 42.85 1.14 -19.45
C THR A 458 41.48 0.49 -19.43
N ASP A 459 40.72 0.71 -18.35
CA ASP A 459 39.33 0.26 -18.21
C ASP A 459 38.43 1.50 -18.07
N LEU A 460 37.17 1.42 -18.52
CA LEU A 460 36.27 2.57 -18.49
C LEU A 460 35.58 2.76 -17.14
N VAL A 461 35.12 1.68 -16.51
CA VAL A 461 34.55 1.72 -15.16
C VAL A 461 35.26 0.72 -14.25
N THR A 462 35.80 1.20 -13.15
CA THR A 462 36.35 0.35 -12.08
C THR A 462 35.40 0.34 -10.88
N MET A 463 35.07 -0.85 -10.38
CA MET A 463 34.15 -1.05 -9.27
C MET A 463 34.89 -1.04 -7.93
N GLY A 464 34.28 -0.48 -6.89
CA GLY A 464 34.68 -0.64 -5.48
C GLY A 464 33.80 -1.65 -4.74
N ASP A 465 34.04 -1.85 -3.44
CA ASP A 465 33.21 -2.74 -2.60
C ASP A 465 31.77 -2.24 -2.51
N ARG A 466 30.78 -3.13 -2.63
CA ARG A 466 29.35 -2.83 -2.47
C ARG A 466 28.89 -1.71 -3.39
N THR A 467 29.22 -1.81 -4.66
CA THR A 467 28.89 -0.79 -5.67
C THR A 467 27.86 -1.27 -6.70
N VAL A 468 27.06 -0.32 -7.18
CA VAL A 468 26.04 -0.57 -8.21
C VAL A 468 26.30 0.32 -9.42
N LEU A 469 26.29 -0.25 -10.62
CA LEU A 469 26.32 0.48 -11.89
C LEU A 469 25.06 0.17 -12.70
N SER A 470 24.27 1.20 -13.03
CA SER A 470 23.06 1.00 -13.82
C SER A 470 22.76 2.06 -14.87
N GLY A 471 22.42 1.60 -16.08
CA GLY A 471 21.80 2.44 -17.11
C GLY A 471 22.78 3.21 -17.99
N PHE A 472 23.97 2.69 -18.26
CA PHE A 472 24.98 3.38 -19.08
C PHE A 472 25.20 2.71 -20.43
N ARG A 473 25.59 3.52 -21.41
CA ARG A 473 26.20 3.05 -22.66
C ARG A 473 27.71 3.14 -22.52
N ILE A 474 28.42 2.03 -22.60
CA ILE A 474 29.87 1.96 -22.43
C ILE A 474 30.47 1.54 -23.77
N THR A 475 31.20 2.43 -24.43
CA THR A 475 31.59 2.25 -25.84
C THR A 475 33.08 2.38 -26.06
N ASP A 476 33.64 1.48 -26.88
CA ASP A 476 35.02 1.52 -27.35
C ASP A 476 36.07 1.58 -26.21
N ALA A 477 35.85 0.80 -25.15
CA ALA A 477 36.83 0.67 -24.06
C ALA A 477 38.17 0.18 -24.61
N PRO A 478 39.32 0.80 -24.29
CA PRO A 478 40.61 0.29 -24.77
C PRO A 478 40.96 -1.09 -24.17
N GLY A 479 40.63 -1.31 -22.90
CA GLY A 479 40.70 -2.59 -22.18
C GLY A 479 39.30 -3.10 -21.85
N ASN A 480 39.01 -3.30 -20.56
CA ASN A 480 37.71 -3.80 -20.12
C ASN A 480 36.69 -2.65 -20.03
N ALA A 481 35.43 -2.93 -20.35
CA ALA A 481 34.36 -1.93 -20.21
C ALA A 481 34.01 -1.68 -18.74
N VAL A 482 33.82 -2.76 -17.99
CA VAL A 482 33.67 -2.73 -16.53
C VAL A 482 34.63 -3.72 -15.88
N ALA A 483 35.38 -3.28 -14.87
CA ALA A 483 36.35 -4.09 -14.15
C ALA A 483 36.12 -4.03 -12.64
N GLY A 484 36.12 -5.19 -11.99
CA GLY A 484 36.21 -5.35 -10.54
C GLY A 484 37.32 -6.34 -10.22
N ASP A 485 38.27 -5.94 -9.38
CA ASP A 485 39.39 -6.79 -8.94
C ASP A 485 39.50 -6.70 -7.43
N SER A 486 39.42 -7.85 -6.75
CA SER A 486 39.63 -7.96 -5.30
C SER A 486 38.65 -7.09 -4.49
N VAL A 487 37.40 -7.01 -4.96
CA VAL A 487 36.30 -6.27 -4.31
C VAL A 487 35.24 -7.20 -3.73
N ALA A 488 34.31 -6.69 -2.93
CA ALA A 488 33.24 -7.46 -2.32
C ALA A 488 31.87 -6.89 -2.66
N ASN A 489 30.98 -7.76 -3.16
CA ASN A 489 29.60 -7.44 -3.56
C ASN A 489 29.48 -6.38 -4.65
N VAL A 490 29.01 -6.75 -5.84
CA VAL A 490 28.81 -5.81 -6.95
C VAL A 490 27.51 -6.10 -7.68
N GLU A 491 26.88 -5.04 -8.19
CA GLU A 491 25.71 -5.16 -9.06
C GLU A 491 25.90 -4.33 -10.33
N ILE A 492 25.74 -4.96 -11.48
CA ILE A 492 25.84 -4.31 -12.79
C ILE A 492 24.57 -4.65 -13.57
N ARG A 493 23.76 -3.64 -13.89
CA ARG A 493 22.49 -3.87 -14.58
C ARG A 493 22.08 -2.82 -15.60
N ASP A 494 21.27 -3.21 -16.58
CA ASP A 494 20.69 -2.30 -17.57
C ASP A 494 21.75 -1.52 -18.38
N ASN A 495 22.95 -2.07 -18.55
CA ASN A 495 24.02 -1.42 -19.31
C ASN A 495 24.11 -1.97 -20.73
N THR A 496 24.46 -1.11 -21.68
CA THR A 496 24.81 -1.49 -23.05
C THR A 496 26.31 -1.28 -23.26
N ILE A 497 27.05 -2.35 -23.42
CA ILE A 497 28.49 -2.37 -23.64
C ILE A 497 28.76 -2.70 -25.12
N THR A 498 29.53 -1.87 -25.81
CA THR A 498 29.88 -2.12 -27.22
C THR A 498 31.37 -1.92 -27.50
N ASN A 499 31.97 -2.85 -28.26
CA ASN A 499 33.35 -2.80 -28.73
C ASN A 499 34.40 -2.65 -27.61
N ALA A 500 34.28 -3.42 -26.53
CA ALA A 500 35.36 -3.43 -25.53
C ALA A 500 36.63 -4.03 -26.14
N GLY A 501 37.79 -3.41 -25.95
CA GLY A 501 39.07 -3.86 -26.52
C GLY A 501 39.58 -5.16 -25.90
N GLU A 502 39.23 -5.40 -24.64
CA GLU A 502 39.40 -6.66 -23.93
C GLU A 502 38.04 -7.28 -23.56
N ARG A 503 37.58 -7.18 -22.31
CA ARG A 503 36.35 -7.84 -21.84
C ARG A 503 35.19 -6.86 -21.72
N GLY A 504 33.97 -7.34 -21.90
CA GLY A 504 32.78 -6.54 -21.58
C GLY A 504 32.73 -6.24 -20.09
N ILE A 505 32.64 -7.29 -19.28
CA ILE A 505 32.68 -7.24 -17.83
C ILE A 505 33.76 -8.21 -17.33
N SER A 506 34.69 -7.71 -16.52
CA SER A 506 35.76 -8.49 -15.90
C SER A 506 35.66 -8.42 -14.38
N LEU A 507 35.34 -9.55 -13.74
CA LEU A 507 35.26 -9.66 -12.28
C LEU A 507 36.23 -10.73 -11.81
N THR A 508 37.34 -10.28 -11.22
CA THR A 508 38.42 -11.14 -10.71
C THR A 508 38.47 -11.01 -9.20
N ASN A 509 38.49 -12.14 -8.50
CA ASN A 509 38.59 -12.20 -7.03
C ASN A 509 37.51 -11.39 -6.30
N VAL A 510 36.31 -11.34 -6.88
CA VAL A 510 35.18 -10.61 -6.29
C VAL A 510 34.48 -11.50 -5.28
N THR A 511 34.53 -11.15 -4.00
CA THR A 511 33.95 -11.97 -2.92
C THR A 511 32.50 -11.60 -2.61
N GLY A 512 31.75 -12.56 -2.06
CA GLY A 512 30.33 -12.36 -1.75
C GLY A 512 29.46 -12.40 -3.01
N SER A 513 28.53 -11.46 -3.13
CA SER A 513 27.47 -11.52 -4.16
C SER A 513 27.79 -10.72 -5.43
N VAL A 514 27.75 -11.37 -6.59
CA VAL A 514 27.89 -10.74 -7.90
C VAL A 514 26.56 -10.80 -8.64
N ILE A 515 25.93 -9.66 -8.89
CA ILE A 515 24.62 -9.59 -9.55
C ILE A 515 24.75 -8.92 -10.92
N LEU A 516 24.46 -9.65 -12.00
CA LEU A 516 24.49 -9.16 -13.38
C LEU A 516 23.12 -9.34 -14.03
N PHE A 517 22.37 -8.24 -14.24
CA PHE A 517 21.01 -8.28 -14.79
C PHE A 517 20.85 -7.40 -16.02
N ASP A 518 20.14 -7.89 -17.05
CA ASP A 518 19.66 -7.06 -18.15
C ASP A 518 20.76 -6.25 -18.88
N ASN A 519 21.98 -6.77 -18.98
CA ASN A 519 23.04 -6.10 -19.76
C ASN A 519 23.10 -6.66 -21.19
N GLN A 520 23.44 -5.77 -22.11
CA GLN A 520 23.73 -6.10 -23.49
C GLN A 520 25.22 -5.86 -23.75
N ILE A 521 25.94 -6.87 -24.23
CA ILE A 521 27.37 -6.83 -24.49
C ILE A 521 27.58 -7.23 -25.95
N ILE A 522 28.05 -6.31 -26.79
CA ILE A 522 28.21 -6.54 -28.23
C ILE A 522 29.63 -6.19 -28.65
N GLY A 523 30.35 -7.16 -29.19
CA GLY A 523 31.69 -6.92 -29.70
C GLY A 523 32.70 -6.81 -28.56
N THR A 524 33.51 -7.86 -28.40
CA THR A 524 34.72 -7.80 -27.58
C THR A 524 35.95 -8.13 -28.42
N GLY A 525 36.99 -7.35 -28.19
CA GLY A 525 38.30 -7.48 -28.78
C GLY A 525 39.07 -8.61 -28.14
N GLY A 526 40.38 -8.43 -27.99
CA GLY A 526 41.23 -9.44 -27.38
C GLY A 526 41.48 -10.70 -28.23
N GLY A 527 42.63 -11.32 -27.94
CA GLY A 527 43.00 -12.65 -28.42
C GLY A 527 42.87 -13.69 -27.31
N ALA A 528 43.62 -14.79 -27.43
CA ALA A 528 43.67 -15.82 -26.39
C ALA A 528 43.97 -15.22 -25.00
N GLY A 529 43.16 -15.58 -24.00
CA GLY A 529 43.26 -15.07 -22.63
C GLY A 529 42.51 -13.75 -22.34
N SER A 530 41.96 -13.07 -23.36
CA SER A 530 41.15 -11.85 -23.23
C SER A 530 39.90 -11.95 -24.13
N GLY A 531 39.06 -10.92 -24.29
CA GLY A 531 37.94 -10.98 -25.24
C GLY A 531 36.68 -11.70 -24.76
N GLN A 532 36.53 -11.95 -23.46
CA GLN A 532 35.31 -12.49 -22.88
C GLN A 532 34.18 -11.44 -22.86
N GLY A 533 32.93 -11.83 -23.09
CA GLY A 533 31.78 -10.98 -22.80
C GLY A 533 31.70 -10.71 -21.29
N ILE A 534 31.65 -11.79 -20.51
CA ILE A 534 31.75 -11.75 -19.05
C ILE A 534 32.86 -12.72 -18.61
N LEU A 535 33.75 -12.25 -17.73
CA LEU A 535 34.70 -13.09 -17.00
C LEU A 535 34.36 -13.06 -15.50
N ILE A 536 34.16 -14.23 -14.90
CA ILE A 536 34.16 -14.45 -13.45
C ILE A 536 35.37 -15.31 -13.12
N GLN A 537 36.34 -14.77 -12.41
CA GLN A 537 37.56 -15.48 -12.03
C GLN A 537 37.79 -15.45 -10.52
N ASN A 538 38.13 -16.59 -9.93
CA ASN A 538 38.55 -16.70 -8.53
C ASN A 538 39.87 -17.46 -8.37
N ASP A 539 40.89 -16.76 -7.87
CA ASP A 539 42.20 -17.33 -7.52
C ASP A 539 42.61 -17.07 -6.06
N ILE A 540 41.64 -16.73 -5.20
CA ILE A 540 41.82 -16.51 -3.76
C ILE A 540 40.87 -17.39 -2.94
N SER A 541 41.12 -17.63 -1.65
CA SER A 541 40.23 -18.45 -0.80
C SER A 541 38.88 -17.80 -0.44
N GLY A 542 38.43 -16.80 -1.19
CA GLY A 542 37.11 -16.19 -1.03
C GLY A 542 36.04 -17.00 -1.74
N GLU A 543 34.79 -16.90 -1.28
CA GLU A 543 33.62 -17.46 -1.96
C GLU A 543 33.01 -16.40 -2.89
N ILE A 544 32.69 -16.81 -4.13
CA ILE A 544 31.93 -16.01 -5.09
C ILE A 544 30.56 -16.65 -5.30
N GLU A 545 29.48 -15.90 -5.07
CA GLU A 545 28.15 -16.28 -5.50
C GLU A 545 27.69 -15.32 -6.59
N ALA A 546 27.74 -15.77 -7.85
CA ALA A 546 27.36 -14.97 -9.01
C ALA A 546 25.97 -15.36 -9.54
N THR A 547 25.12 -14.38 -9.76
CA THR A 547 23.84 -14.52 -10.44
C THR A 547 23.82 -13.67 -11.71
N ILE A 548 23.80 -14.35 -12.85
CA ILE A 548 23.82 -13.76 -14.19
C ILE A 548 22.48 -14.06 -14.86
N ARG A 549 21.68 -13.03 -15.14
CA ARG A 549 20.33 -13.23 -15.72
C ARG A 549 20.04 -12.23 -16.82
N ARG A 550 19.31 -12.69 -17.84
CA ARG A 550 18.81 -11.82 -18.93
C ARG A 550 19.91 -11.04 -19.64
N GLN A 551 21.06 -11.69 -19.86
CA GLN A 551 22.13 -11.08 -20.64
C GLN A 551 21.93 -11.36 -22.13
N GLN A 552 22.28 -10.38 -22.97
CA GLN A 552 22.46 -10.57 -24.41
C GLN A 552 23.93 -10.32 -24.73
N ILE A 553 24.66 -11.38 -25.05
CA ILE A 553 26.11 -11.32 -25.30
C ILE A 553 26.37 -11.78 -26.73
N GLU A 554 26.91 -10.89 -27.56
CA GLU A 554 27.08 -11.11 -28.99
C GLU A 554 28.47 -10.68 -29.48
N ASP A 555 28.98 -11.38 -30.49
CA ASP A 555 30.21 -11.05 -31.22
C ASP A 555 31.44 -10.94 -30.31
N THR A 556 31.55 -11.85 -29.34
CA THR A 556 32.67 -11.91 -28.39
C THR A 556 33.70 -12.97 -28.79
N ARG A 557 34.88 -13.02 -28.15
CA ARG A 557 35.73 -14.22 -28.29
C ARG A 557 35.09 -15.39 -27.57
N VAL A 558 34.83 -15.21 -26.27
CA VAL A 558 34.10 -16.16 -25.42
C VAL A 558 32.86 -15.45 -24.90
N GLY A 559 31.70 -16.10 -24.90
CA GLY A 559 30.47 -15.50 -24.34
C GLY A 559 30.63 -15.22 -22.84
N ILE A 560 30.72 -16.29 -22.05
CA ILE A 560 30.98 -16.23 -20.61
C ILE A 560 32.12 -17.18 -20.26
N GLU A 561 33.10 -16.69 -19.51
CA GLU A 561 34.14 -17.51 -18.88
C GLU A 561 33.98 -17.49 -17.36
N VAL A 562 34.01 -18.68 -16.77
CA VAL A 562 33.97 -18.91 -15.33
C VAL A 562 35.20 -19.75 -14.99
N SER A 563 36.12 -19.18 -14.21
CA SER A 563 37.41 -19.83 -13.93
C SER A 563 37.78 -19.80 -12.45
N VAL A 564 38.22 -20.94 -11.94
CA VAL A 564 38.67 -21.11 -10.56
C VAL A 564 40.06 -21.75 -10.54
N THR A 565 41.01 -21.14 -9.85
CA THR A 565 42.39 -21.67 -9.75
C THR A 565 42.89 -21.62 -8.32
N GLY A 566 43.01 -22.79 -7.69
CA GLY A 566 43.54 -22.90 -6.33
C GLY A 566 45.07 -23.01 -6.25
N ASN A 567 45.60 -23.02 -5.03
CA ASN A 567 46.99 -23.35 -4.73
C ASN A 567 47.13 -24.02 -3.36
N VAL A 568 47.19 -25.36 -3.36
CA VAL A 568 47.33 -26.19 -2.15
C VAL A 568 48.52 -25.80 -1.30
N LEU A 569 49.67 -25.51 -1.93
CA LEU A 569 50.91 -25.21 -1.22
C LEU A 569 50.84 -23.88 -0.48
N GLN A 570 49.96 -22.97 -0.93
CA GLN A 570 49.71 -21.68 -0.31
C GLN A 570 48.44 -21.66 0.55
N GLY A 571 47.70 -22.77 0.63
CA GLY A 571 46.42 -22.84 1.33
C GLY A 571 45.29 -22.06 0.65
N ILE A 572 45.41 -21.86 -0.67
CA ILE A 572 44.42 -21.15 -1.49
C ILE A 572 43.43 -22.16 -2.05
N ASN A 573 42.19 -22.15 -1.55
CA ASN A 573 41.11 -23.05 -1.97
C ASN A 573 39.86 -22.21 -2.33
N PRO A 574 39.82 -21.65 -3.54
CA PRO A 574 38.71 -20.82 -3.99
C PRO A 574 37.44 -21.64 -4.18
N GLU A 575 36.31 -21.05 -3.82
CA GLU A 575 34.96 -21.60 -4.06
C GLU A 575 34.15 -20.60 -4.90
N GLN A 576 33.43 -21.09 -5.90
CA GLN A 576 32.54 -20.25 -6.70
C GLN A 576 31.26 -20.97 -7.12
N ILE A 577 30.15 -20.28 -7.04
CA ILE A 577 28.84 -20.72 -7.50
C ILE A 577 28.34 -19.68 -8.52
N VAL A 578 28.09 -20.11 -9.75
CA VAL A 578 27.66 -19.23 -10.85
C VAL A 578 26.33 -19.71 -11.42
N ASN A 579 25.28 -18.93 -11.15
CA ASN A 579 23.93 -19.16 -11.63
C ASN A 579 23.64 -18.30 -12.86
N ILE A 580 23.59 -18.92 -14.03
CA ILE A 580 23.30 -18.29 -15.32
C ILE A 580 21.89 -18.71 -15.75
N SER A 581 21.02 -17.75 -16.03
CA SER A 581 19.69 -18.07 -16.57
C SER A 581 19.15 -17.04 -17.55
N ASP A 582 18.26 -17.51 -18.43
CA ASP A 582 17.53 -16.65 -19.37
C ASP A 582 18.50 -15.78 -20.20
N THR A 583 19.66 -16.33 -20.59
CA THR A 583 20.81 -15.61 -21.15
C THR A 583 21.18 -16.16 -22.53
N ASN A 584 21.47 -15.26 -23.46
CA ASN A 584 21.83 -15.59 -24.84
C ASN A 584 23.29 -15.26 -25.13
N LEU A 585 24.02 -16.25 -25.63
CA LEU A 585 25.42 -16.18 -26.06
C LEU A 585 25.46 -16.43 -27.57
N LEU A 586 25.75 -15.39 -28.35
CA LEU A 586 25.61 -15.40 -29.80
C LEU A 586 26.93 -15.08 -30.49
N ASN A 587 27.26 -15.82 -31.56
CA ASN A 587 28.38 -15.53 -32.45
C ASN A 587 29.75 -15.43 -31.74
N SER A 588 29.99 -16.28 -30.74
CA SER A 588 31.30 -16.31 -30.07
C SER A 588 32.38 -16.86 -31.01
N ARG A 589 33.55 -16.22 -31.10
CA ARG A 589 34.64 -16.67 -31.99
C ARG A 589 35.25 -18.01 -31.56
N ASP A 590 35.30 -18.26 -30.25
CA ASP A 590 35.76 -19.51 -29.65
C ASP A 590 34.56 -20.20 -28.99
N GLN A 591 34.48 -20.25 -27.65
CA GLN A 591 33.41 -20.90 -26.91
C GLN A 591 32.25 -19.97 -26.56
N GLY A 592 31.03 -20.50 -26.51
CA GLY A 592 29.91 -19.80 -25.90
C GLY A 592 30.10 -19.69 -24.39
N LEU A 593 30.16 -20.83 -23.70
CA LEU A 593 30.44 -20.94 -22.27
C LEU A 593 31.74 -21.70 -22.03
N LEU A 594 32.63 -21.12 -21.22
CA LEU A 594 33.91 -21.71 -20.84
C LEU A 594 34.02 -21.83 -19.32
N GLY A 595 34.02 -23.06 -18.80
CA GLY A 595 34.18 -23.36 -17.38
C GLY A 595 35.54 -24.02 -17.09
N LEU A 596 36.40 -23.41 -16.29
CA LEU A 596 37.76 -23.89 -16.02
C LEU A 596 38.02 -24.05 -14.52
N ALA A 597 38.31 -25.25 -14.06
CA ALA A 597 38.75 -25.52 -12.70
C ALA A 597 40.15 -26.12 -12.71
N ASP A 598 41.05 -25.56 -11.90
CA ASP A 598 42.40 -26.08 -11.77
C ASP A 598 42.92 -26.08 -10.33
N SER A 599 43.93 -26.94 -10.11
CA SER A 599 44.67 -27.07 -8.86
C SER A 599 43.74 -27.44 -7.72
N ALA A 600 43.38 -26.51 -6.82
CA ALA A 600 42.49 -26.76 -5.68
C ALA A 600 41.21 -25.92 -5.73
N GLY A 601 40.78 -25.53 -6.93
CA GLY A 601 39.56 -24.77 -7.14
C GLY A 601 38.31 -25.65 -7.06
N ASN A 602 37.25 -25.10 -6.47
CA ASN A 602 35.93 -25.73 -6.45
C ASN A 602 34.93 -24.78 -7.14
N GLN A 603 34.21 -25.27 -8.15
CA GLN A 603 33.21 -24.46 -8.85
C GLN A 603 31.91 -25.19 -9.14
N GLN A 604 30.80 -24.47 -9.06
CA GLN A 604 29.50 -24.90 -9.54
C GLN A 604 29.00 -23.93 -10.61
N ILE A 605 28.61 -24.44 -11.76
CA ILE A 605 28.09 -23.65 -12.87
C ILE A 605 26.71 -24.18 -13.24
N PHE A 606 25.72 -23.32 -13.16
CA PHE A 606 24.37 -23.64 -13.59
C PHE A 606 23.98 -22.75 -14.78
N PHE A 607 23.66 -23.35 -15.92
CA PHE A 607 23.16 -22.64 -17.10
C PHE A 607 21.76 -23.15 -17.46
N ARG A 608 20.75 -22.28 -17.35
CA ARG A 608 19.34 -22.67 -17.50
C ARG A 608 18.57 -21.74 -18.42
N ARG A 609 17.73 -22.31 -19.31
CA ARG A 609 16.82 -21.54 -20.18
C ARG A 609 17.53 -20.48 -21.03
N GLY A 610 18.71 -20.79 -21.54
CA GLY A 610 19.49 -19.88 -22.38
C GLY A 610 19.77 -20.45 -23.76
N ASP A 611 20.30 -19.62 -24.64
CA ASP A 611 20.72 -20.02 -25.98
C ASP A 611 22.23 -19.78 -26.16
N ILE A 612 22.94 -20.78 -26.67
CA ILE A 612 24.34 -20.72 -27.08
C ILE A 612 24.40 -21.04 -28.57
N LEU A 613 24.57 -20.02 -29.41
CA LEU A 613 24.42 -20.13 -30.86
C LEU A 613 25.66 -19.61 -31.60
N ASN A 614 26.07 -20.33 -32.64
CA ASN A 614 27.13 -19.94 -33.58
C ASN A 614 28.50 -19.73 -32.92
N SER A 615 28.92 -20.64 -32.04
CA SER A 615 30.27 -20.64 -31.48
C SER A 615 31.30 -21.12 -32.52
N GLY A 616 32.45 -20.45 -32.66
CA GLY A 616 33.47 -20.85 -33.63
C GLY A 616 34.25 -22.10 -33.22
N ALA A 617 34.28 -22.43 -31.93
CA ALA A 617 34.79 -23.68 -31.35
C ALA A 617 33.63 -24.46 -30.70
N GLU A 618 33.77 -24.88 -29.43
CA GLU A 618 32.72 -25.60 -28.70
C GLU A 618 31.58 -24.68 -28.28
N GLY A 619 30.35 -25.19 -28.18
CA GLY A 619 29.26 -24.41 -27.56
C GLY A 619 29.54 -24.19 -26.06
N VAL A 620 29.79 -25.30 -25.37
CA VAL A 620 30.23 -25.33 -23.98
C VAL A 620 31.54 -26.12 -23.87
N LEU A 621 32.56 -25.55 -23.23
CA LEU A 621 33.76 -26.28 -22.82
C LEU A 621 33.88 -26.20 -21.30
N ALA A 622 33.89 -27.36 -20.64
CA ALA A 622 34.10 -27.46 -19.20
C ALA A 622 35.29 -28.37 -18.91
N ARG A 623 36.32 -27.81 -18.27
CA ARG A 623 37.58 -28.51 -18.00
C ARG A 623 37.96 -28.46 -16.53
N VAL A 624 38.33 -29.62 -16.00
CA VAL A 624 38.80 -29.81 -14.61
C VAL A 624 40.17 -30.49 -14.62
N THR A 625 41.14 -29.91 -13.94
CA THR A 625 42.51 -30.45 -13.87
C THR A 625 43.05 -30.48 -12.45
N ASN A 626 44.06 -31.33 -12.20
CA ASN A 626 44.70 -31.49 -10.89
C ASN A 626 43.71 -31.94 -9.80
N ILE A 627 43.71 -31.37 -8.58
CA ILE A 627 42.81 -31.77 -7.48
C ILE A 627 41.51 -30.96 -7.41
N SER A 628 41.11 -30.34 -8.52
CA SER A 628 39.95 -29.44 -8.54
C SER A 628 38.64 -30.19 -8.71
N SER A 629 37.54 -29.53 -8.35
CA SER A 629 36.18 -30.04 -8.51
C SER A 629 35.31 -29.07 -9.31
N GLN A 630 34.47 -29.61 -10.20
CA GLN A 630 33.45 -28.85 -10.91
C GLN A 630 32.12 -29.59 -10.93
N GLU A 631 31.05 -28.88 -10.59
CA GLU A 631 29.69 -29.26 -10.94
C GLU A 631 29.21 -28.39 -12.12
N LEU A 632 28.67 -29.01 -13.16
CA LEU A 632 28.07 -28.31 -14.29
C LEU A 632 26.64 -28.78 -14.50
N THR A 633 25.69 -27.86 -14.51
CA THR A 633 24.30 -28.13 -14.86
C THR A 633 23.90 -27.33 -16.09
N LEU A 634 23.48 -28.02 -17.15
CA LEU A 634 22.93 -27.43 -18.38
C LEU A 634 21.49 -27.89 -18.54
N GLU A 635 20.52 -26.97 -18.44
CA GLU A 635 19.11 -27.34 -18.46
C GLU A 635 18.26 -26.46 -19.38
N ASN A 636 17.35 -27.11 -20.12
CA ASN A 636 16.33 -26.45 -20.92
C ASN A 636 16.88 -25.37 -21.87
N SER A 637 18.06 -25.61 -22.44
CA SER A 637 18.79 -24.64 -23.24
C SER A 637 19.00 -25.12 -24.67
N THR A 638 19.27 -24.20 -25.59
CA THR A 638 19.64 -24.51 -26.97
C THR A 638 21.14 -24.32 -27.16
N ILE A 639 21.83 -25.33 -27.69
CA ILE A 639 23.25 -25.28 -28.04
C ILE A 639 23.37 -25.70 -29.50
N SER A 640 23.77 -24.76 -30.37
CA SER A 640 23.76 -25.05 -31.80
C SER A 640 24.76 -24.28 -32.64
N ASN A 641 25.05 -24.86 -33.81
CA ASN A 641 25.92 -24.28 -34.83
C ASN A 641 27.34 -24.00 -34.32
N SER A 642 27.84 -24.83 -33.41
CA SER A 642 29.23 -24.77 -32.95
C SER A 642 30.19 -25.31 -34.02
N GLY A 643 31.35 -24.67 -34.16
CA GLY A 643 32.42 -25.08 -35.09
C GLY A 643 33.19 -26.33 -34.65
N SER A 644 32.98 -26.78 -33.41
CA SER A 644 33.47 -28.02 -32.79
C SER A 644 32.28 -28.79 -32.19
N ASP A 645 32.50 -29.47 -31.07
CA ASP A 645 31.46 -30.17 -30.32
C ASP A 645 30.40 -29.19 -29.77
N GLY A 646 29.16 -29.64 -29.59
CA GLY A 646 28.13 -28.86 -28.91
C GLY A 646 28.53 -28.61 -27.45
N ILE A 647 28.77 -29.70 -26.71
CA ILE A 647 29.26 -29.70 -25.33
C ILE A 647 30.53 -30.56 -25.27
N GLN A 648 31.60 -30.02 -24.70
CA GLN A 648 32.84 -30.75 -24.46
C GLN A 648 33.21 -30.70 -22.98
N LEU A 649 33.38 -31.87 -22.37
CA LEU A 649 33.74 -32.07 -20.98
C LEU A 649 35.10 -32.75 -20.90
N GLN A 650 36.04 -32.15 -20.17
CA GLN A 650 37.41 -32.64 -20.05
C GLN A 650 37.83 -32.75 -18.58
N SER A 651 38.35 -33.90 -18.18
CA SER A 651 38.91 -34.08 -16.84
C SER A 651 40.29 -34.74 -16.87
N GLY A 652 41.12 -34.33 -15.92
CA GLY A 652 42.49 -34.79 -15.76
C GLY A 652 43.49 -34.11 -16.70
N THR A 653 44.76 -34.18 -16.31
CA THR A 653 45.88 -33.67 -17.10
C THR A 653 46.68 -34.86 -17.59
N PHE A 654 47.06 -34.89 -18.87
CA PHE A 654 48.00 -35.88 -19.39
C PHE A 654 49.30 -35.89 -18.57
N ASP A 655 49.79 -37.06 -18.16
CA ASP A 655 50.91 -37.27 -17.20
C ASP A 655 50.68 -36.72 -15.76
N GLY A 656 49.45 -36.39 -15.37
CA GLY A 656 49.06 -35.97 -14.02
C GLY A 656 48.83 -37.14 -13.05
N PHE A 657 49.10 -36.94 -11.76
CA PHE A 657 48.86 -37.95 -10.69
C PHE A 657 47.81 -37.51 -9.66
N LEU A 658 47.09 -36.43 -9.95
CA LEU A 658 46.16 -35.78 -9.05
C LEU A 658 44.74 -35.97 -9.56
N THR A 659 43.82 -36.34 -8.67
CA THR A 659 42.44 -36.68 -9.01
C THR A 659 41.58 -35.44 -9.21
N ALA A 660 41.13 -35.21 -10.44
CA ALA A 660 40.14 -34.20 -10.78
C ALA A 660 38.72 -34.78 -10.67
N ALA A 661 37.76 -34.03 -10.13
CA ALA A 661 36.37 -34.45 -9.97
C ALA A 661 35.42 -33.59 -10.81
N GLN A 662 34.57 -34.20 -11.63
CA GLN A 662 33.59 -33.47 -12.44
C GLN A 662 32.22 -34.13 -12.37
N GLU A 663 31.22 -33.45 -11.83
CA GLU A 663 29.83 -33.87 -11.87
C GLU A 663 29.10 -33.04 -12.91
N THR A 664 28.32 -33.65 -13.80
CA THR A 664 27.66 -32.91 -14.87
C THR A 664 26.26 -33.42 -15.18
N PHE A 665 25.32 -32.49 -15.22
CA PHE A 665 23.92 -32.70 -15.51
C PHE A 665 23.53 -32.00 -16.81
N ILE A 666 23.06 -32.75 -17.80
CA ILE A 666 22.64 -32.23 -19.11
C ILE A 666 21.19 -32.69 -19.33
N ARG A 667 20.23 -31.77 -19.12
CA ARG A 667 18.80 -32.12 -19.12
C ARG A 667 17.92 -31.24 -20.00
N GLY A 668 17.05 -31.85 -20.80
CA GLY A 668 16.01 -31.10 -21.53
C GLY A 668 16.56 -30.15 -22.59
N ASN A 669 17.80 -30.33 -23.04
CA ASN A 669 18.46 -29.42 -23.98
C ASN A 669 18.20 -29.79 -25.44
N GLN A 670 18.33 -28.81 -26.33
CA GLN A 670 18.42 -29.02 -27.76
C GLN A 670 19.87 -28.81 -28.21
N ILE A 671 20.54 -29.88 -28.62
CA ILE A 671 21.95 -29.88 -29.03
C ILE A 671 22.01 -30.26 -30.50
N LEU A 672 22.16 -29.27 -31.38
CA LEU A 672 21.90 -29.45 -32.80
C LEU A 672 22.84 -28.72 -33.73
N ASP A 673 23.04 -29.29 -34.92
CA ASP A 673 23.77 -28.66 -36.02
C ASP A 673 25.23 -28.25 -35.67
N ASN A 674 25.87 -28.94 -34.72
CA ASN A 674 27.28 -28.71 -34.37
C ASN A 674 28.21 -29.47 -35.33
N ALA A 675 29.40 -28.93 -35.62
CA ALA A 675 30.32 -29.55 -36.57
C ALA A 675 31.01 -30.82 -36.04
N GLY A 676 31.20 -30.91 -34.72
CA GLY A 676 31.72 -32.06 -34.00
C GLY A 676 30.63 -32.96 -33.41
N ASP A 677 30.91 -33.60 -32.29
CA ASP A 677 29.95 -34.40 -31.54
C ASP A 677 28.87 -33.49 -30.89
N GLY A 678 27.69 -34.04 -30.60
CA GLY A 678 26.70 -33.33 -29.78
C GLY A 678 27.24 -33.10 -28.37
N ILE A 679 27.63 -34.19 -27.71
CA ILE A 679 28.27 -34.21 -26.39
C ILE A 679 29.54 -35.05 -26.48
N SER A 680 30.67 -34.47 -26.07
CA SER A 680 31.99 -35.10 -26.06
C SER A 680 32.55 -35.08 -24.64
N ILE A 681 32.94 -36.24 -24.13
CA ILE A 681 33.39 -36.44 -22.76
C ILE A 681 34.73 -37.16 -22.80
N VAL A 682 35.75 -36.55 -22.21
CA VAL A 682 37.11 -37.09 -22.21
C VAL A 682 37.69 -37.02 -20.80
N SER A 683 38.12 -38.17 -20.27
CA SER A 683 38.94 -38.25 -19.07
C SER A 683 40.32 -38.82 -19.38
N ASN A 684 41.34 -38.26 -18.72
CA ASN A 684 42.72 -38.72 -18.83
C ASN A 684 43.34 -38.89 -17.44
N GLU A 685 44.33 -39.78 -17.35
CA GLU A 685 45.06 -40.10 -16.11
C GLU A 685 44.14 -40.47 -14.95
N VAL A 686 44.11 -39.66 -13.89
CA VAL A 686 43.32 -39.89 -12.68
C VAL A 686 42.22 -38.84 -12.60
N ALA A 687 41.01 -39.24 -12.97
CA ALA A 687 39.83 -38.37 -12.99
C ALA A 687 38.60 -39.19 -12.55
N ALA A 688 37.70 -38.56 -11.79
CA ALA A 688 36.39 -39.09 -11.47
C ALA A 688 35.33 -38.19 -12.11
N GLN A 689 34.49 -38.75 -12.97
CA GLN A 689 33.41 -38.01 -13.59
C GLN A 689 32.07 -38.71 -13.41
N GLU A 690 31.04 -37.97 -12.99
CA GLU A 690 29.67 -38.44 -12.84
C GLU A 690 28.74 -37.64 -13.76
N PHE A 691 27.86 -38.34 -14.47
CA PHE A 691 27.03 -37.76 -15.52
C PHE A 691 25.56 -38.19 -15.41
N ALA A 692 24.66 -37.21 -15.56
CA ALA A 692 23.27 -37.46 -15.95
C ALA A 692 22.99 -36.75 -17.28
N ILE A 693 22.68 -37.53 -18.32
CA ILE A 693 22.36 -37.02 -19.65
C ILE A 693 20.94 -37.49 -19.97
N ASP A 694 19.95 -36.65 -19.67
CA ASP A 694 18.56 -37.04 -19.77
C ASP A 694 17.64 -36.09 -20.54
N ASN A 695 16.68 -36.66 -21.26
CA ASN A 695 15.62 -35.90 -21.94
C ASN A 695 16.12 -34.85 -22.97
N ASN A 696 17.27 -35.09 -23.61
CA ASN A 696 17.82 -34.17 -24.61
C ASN A 696 17.41 -34.53 -26.04
N GLN A 697 17.34 -33.51 -26.90
CA GLN A 697 17.27 -33.68 -28.36
C GLN A 697 18.64 -33.42 -28.97
N ILE A 698 19.33 -34.46 -29.41
CA ILE A 698 20.70 -34.41 -29.95
C ILE A 698 20.65 -34.77 -31.43
N ARG A 699 20.74 -33.77 -32.32
CA ARG A 699 20.48 -34.04 -33.74
C ARG A 699 21.30 -33.23 -34.73
N ARG A 700 21.63 -33.86 -35.86
CA ARG A 700 22.37 -33.24 -36.97
C ARG A 700 23.75 -32.69 -36.59
N ASN A 701 24.40 -33.31 -35.61
CA ASN A 701 25.80 -33.00 -35.31
C ASN A 701 26.71 -33.73 -36.29
N GLY A 702 27.89 -33.19 -36.60
CA GLY A 702 28.81 -33.76 -37.59
C GLY A 702 29.54 -35.02 -37.12
N GLY A 703 29.63 -35.22 -35.80
CA GLY A 703 30.15 -36.41 -35.15
C GLY A 703 29.05 -37.29 -34.54
N ALA A 704 29.37 -37.94 -33.43
CA ALA A 704 28.44 -38.75 -32.66
C ALA A 704 27.43 -37.87 -31.90
N GLY A 705 26.30 -38.46 -31.50
CA GLY A 705 25.39 -37.80 -30.58
C GLY A 705 26.04 -37.59 -29.21
N ILE A 706 26.48 -38.68 -28.59
CA ILE A 706 27.21 -38.71 -27.33
C ILE A 706 28.48 -39.55 -27.53
N ARG A 707 29.64 -38.99 -27.20
CA ARG A 707 30.94 -39.66 -27.22
C ARG A 707 31.59 -39.57 -25.84
N GLY A 708 31.85 -40.72 -25.23
CA GLY A 708 32.64 -40.84 -24.02
C GLY A 708 33.96 -41.56 -24.28
N VAL A 709 35.06 -41.00 -23.80
CA VAL A 709 36.39 -41.62 -23.87
C VAL A 709 37.02 -41.57 -22.48
N ALA A 710 37.27 -42.75 -21.91
CA ALA A 710 37.95 -42.91 -20.64
C ALA A 710 39.35 -43.52 -20.87
N ASN A 711 40.40 -42.79 -20.48
CA ASN A 711 41.80 -43.22 -20.63
C ASN A 711 42.46 -43.47 -19.26
N ASN A 712 43.60 -44.19 -19.27
CA ASN A 712 44.45 -44.42 -18.09
C ASN A 712 43.72 -45.03 -16.88
N GLU A 713 43.73 -44.36 -15.71
CA GLU A 713 43.11 -44.81 -14.45
C GLU A 713 41.82 -44.01 -14.15
N SER A 714 41.17 -43.46 -15.18
CA SER A 714 39.99 -42.62 -14.99
C SER A 714 38.72 -43.42 -14.71
N PHE A 715 37.80 -42.82 -13.97
CA PHE A 715 36.50 -43.34 -13.60
C PHE A 715 35.42 -42.45 -14.25
N GLN A 716 34.56 -43.03 -15.08
CA GLN A 716 33.36 -42.36 -15.58
C GLN A 716 32.10 -43.12 -15.18
N GLU A 717 31.12 -42.37 -14.72
CA GLU A 717 29.87 -42.87 -14.20
C GLU A 717 28.67 -42.21 -14.89
N TYR A 718 27.78 -43.03 -15.41
CA TYR A 718 26.54 -42.63 -16.07
C TYR A 718 25.37 -43.45 -15.50
N VAL A 719 25.17 -43.43 -14.19
CA VAL A 719 24.23 -44.35 -13.52
C VAL A 719 22.94 -43.68 -13.10
N THR A 720 21.91 -44.51 -12.94
CA THR A 720 20.63 -44.12 -12.34
C THR A 720 20.77 -44.08 -10.82
N ASP A 721 20.87 -42.87 -10.27
CA ASP A 721 20.81 -42.63 -8.84
C ASP A 721 19.64 -41.72 -8.48
N VAL A 722 18.65 -42.29 -7.79
CA VAL A 722 17.47 -41.56 -7.31
C VAL A 722 17.87 -40.53 -6.24
N ALA A 723 18.94 -40.77 -5.47
CA ALA A 723 19.40 -39.83 -4.46
C ALA A 723 20.00 -38.56 -5.10
N ASN A 724 20.74 -38.71 -6.20
CA ASN A 724 21.38 -37.62 -6.94
C ASN A 724 20.53 -37.11 -8.13
N ASN A 725 19.29 -37.59 -8.27
CA ASN A 725 18.43 -37.28 -9.41
C ASN A 725 19.10 -37.55 -10.78
N SER A 726 20.00 -38.53 -10.83
CA SER A 726 20.65 -38.99 -12.05
C SER A 726 19.87 -40.15 -12.65
N ALA A 727 19.72 -40.15 -13.97
CA ALA A 727 19.07 -41.23 -14.71
C ALA A 727 20.02 -41.88 -15.73
N GLY A 728 21.34 -41.72 -15.53
CA GLY A 728 22.37 -42.14 -16.48
C GLY A 728 22.22 -41.46 -17.83
N ILE A 729 22.40 -42.21 -18.92
CA ILE A 729 22.07 -41.76 -20.28
C ILE A 729 20.65 -42.21 -20.60
N SER A 730 19.67 -41.33 -20.45
CA SER A 730 18.26 -41.74 -20.60
C SER A 730 17.31 -40.79 -21.30
N ASN A 731 16.25 -41.34 -21.88
CA ASN A 731 15.17 -40.56 -22.49
C ASN A 731 15.64 -39.58 -23.58
N ASN A 732 16.81 -39.80 -24.19
CA ASN A 732 17.32 -38.91 -25.23
C ASN A 732 16.76 -39.30 -26.59
N GLN A 733 16.53 -38.29 -27.43
CA GLN A 733 16.27 -38.45 -28.85
C GLN A 733 17.55 -38.09 -29.62
N ILE A 734 18.22 -39.10 -30.17
CA ILE A 734 19.53 -38.92 -30.83
C ILE A 734 19.42 -39.30 -32.30
N THR A 735 19.33 -38.30 -33.18
CA THR A 735 18.98 -38.54 -34.60
C THR A 735 19.82 -37.76 -35.60
N ASP A 736 19.99 -38.31 -36.81
CA ASP A 736 20.64 -37.63 -37.94
C ASP A 736 22.08 -37.14 -37.69
N ASN A 737 22.81 -37.71 -36.73
CA ASN A 737 24.20 -37.33 -36.46
C ASN A 737 25.17 -38.01 -37.45
N GLY A 738 26.34 -37.41 -37.65
CA GLY A 738 27.35 -37.83 -38.64
C GLY A 738 28.17 -39.07 -38.26
N ASP A 739 28.00 -39.58 -37.04
CA ASP A 739 28.60 -40.83 -36.55
C ASP A 739 27.57 -41.64 -35.71
N GLN A 740 27.98 -42.57 -34.82
CA GLN A 740 27.04 -43.29 -33.93
C GLN A 740 26.22 -42.35 -33.01
N ALA A 741 25.08 -42.83 -32.52
CA ALA A 741 24.27 -42.09 -31.56
C ALA A 741 24.98 -41.99 -30.20
N ILE A 742 25.47 -43.12 -29.68
CA ILE A 742 26.20 -43.20 -28.42
C ILE A 742 27.44 -44.08 -28.64
N THR A 743 28.62 -43.56 -28.31
CA THR A 743 29.87 -44.32 -28.34
C THR A 743 30.67 -44.10 -27.06
N LEU A 744 30.95 -45.16 -26.33
CA LEU A 744 31.74 -45.15 -25.10
C LEU A 744 33.00 -46.00 -25.32
N THR A 745 34.17 -45.40 -25.24
CA THR A 745 35.46 -46.06 -25.43
C THR A 745 36.25 -46.04 -24.13
N ILE A 746 36.68 -47.23 -23.68
CA ILE A 746 37.39 -47.43 -22.42
C ILE A 746 38.77 -48.00 -22.75
N ASN A 747 39.81 -47.26 -22.36
CA ASN A 747 41.21 -47.57 -22.63
C ASN A 747 41.96 -47.85 -21.31
N ASP A 748 43.10 -48.55 -21.41
CA ASP A 748 44.03 -48.81 -20.31
C ASP A 748 43.40 -49.47 -19.05
N GLU A 749 43.49 -48.83 -17.88
CA GLU A 749 42.97 -49.30 -16.58
C GLU A 749 41.68 -48.55 -16.18
N ALA A 750 41.02 -47.89 -17.14
CA ALA A 750 39.89 -47.03 -16.87
C ALA A 750 38.66 -47.84 -16.47
N THR A 751 37.82 -47.24 -15.64
CA THR A 751 36.55 -47.81 -15.18
C THR A 751 35.40 -47.01 -15.75
N VAL A 752 34.44 -47.67 -16.40
CA VAL A 752 33.19 -47.04 -16.85
C VAL A 752 31.99 -47.83 -16.36
N ILE A 753 31.08 -47.12 -15.67
CA ILE A 753 29.82 -47.65 -15.19
C ILE A 753 28.70 -46.88 -15.88
N THR A 754 27.82 -47.55 -16.61
CA THR A 754 26.83 -46.87 -17.44
C THR A 754 25.47 -47.56 -17.49
N ASP A 755 24.43 -46.79 -17.25
CA ASP A 755 23.04 -47.15 -17.52
C ASP A 755 22.56 -46.37 -18.74
N ILE A 756 22.30 -47.09 -19.84
CA ILE A 756 21.76 -46.53 -21.07
C ILE A 756 20.33 -47.04 -21.19
N GLN A 757 19.35 -46.15 -21.04
CA GLN A 757 17.95 -46.56 -20.97
C GLN A 757 16.95 -45.62 -21.63
N ASP A 758 15.86 -46.15 -22.16
CA ASP A 758 14.75 -45.36 -22.71
C ASP A 758 15.15 -44.39 -23.85
N ASN A 759 16.31 -44.58 -24.50
CA ASN A 759 16.76 -43.72 -25.59
C ASN A 759 16.13 -44.13 -26.92
N THR A 760 15.78 -43.15 -27.73
CA THR A 760 15.38 -43.34 -29.13
C THR A 760 16.48 -42.85 -30.04
N VAL A 761 17.11 -43.77 -30.77
CA VAL A 761 18.18 -43.46 -31.71
C VAL A 761 17.75 -43.87 -33.12
N SER A 762 17.98 -42.99 -34.10
CA SER A 762 17.67 -43.29 -35.50
C SER A 762 18.44 -42.43 -36.48
N ASP A 763 18.61 -42.95 -37.70
CA ASP A 763 19.10 -42.18 -38.86
C ASP A 763 20.51 -41.58 -38.69
N ASN A 764 21.31 -42.08 -37.74
CA ASN A 764 22.70 -41.67 -37.56
C ASN A 764 23.64 -42.36 -38.58
N VAL A 765 24.72 -41.68 -39.00
CA VAL A 765 25.62 -42.15 -40.07
C VAL A 765 26.72 -43.05 -39.49
N THR A 766 26.37 -44.30 -39.19
CA THR A 766 27.26 -45.22 -38.45
C THR A 766 28.35 -45.93 -39.27
N GLY A 767 28.43 -45.70 -40.59
CA GLY A 767 29.33 -46.46 -41.47
C GLY A 767 29.06 -47.97 -41.53
N GLY A 768 27.86 -48.41 -41.10
CA GLY A 768 27.48 -49.82 -41.00
C GLY A 768 27.70 -50.45 -39.63
N ALA A 769 28.21 -49.70 -38.65
CA ALA A 769 28.24 -50.10 -37.24
C ALA A 769 26.86 -49.95 -36.57
N PRO A 770 26.63 -50.56 -35.41
CA PRO A 770 25.44 -50.29 -34.60
C PRO A 770 25.38 -48.84 -34.06
N GLU A 771 24.19 -48.29 -33.79
CA GLU A 771 24.04 -46.88 -33.34
C GLU A 771 24.51 -46.64 -31.90
N VAL A 772 24.58 -47.69 -31.08
CA VAL A 772 25.06 -47.61 -29.70
C VAL A 772 26.22 -48.59 -29.53
N GLU A 773 27.33 -48.10 -29.02
CA GLU A 773 28.57 -48.86 -28.91
C GLU A 773 29.29 -48.60 -27.58
N VAL A 774 29.68 -49.69 -26.90
CA VAL A 774 30.54 -49.65 -25.71
C VAL A 774 31.72 -50.57 -25.96
N VAL A 775 32.93 -50.00 -26.00
CA VAL A 775 34.18 -50.70 -26.35
C VAL A 775 35.18 -50.59 -25.24
N SER A 776 35.60 -51.74 -24.72
CA SER A 776 36.85 -51.84 -23.97
C SER A 776 37.98 -52.23 -24.93
N THR A 777 39.06 -51.46 -24.95
CA THR A 777 40.23 -51.69 -25.83
C THR A 777 41.41 -52.36 -25.10
N SER A 778 41.37 -52.39 -23.77
CA SER A 778 42.47 -52.86 -22.90
C SER A 778 42.03 -54.01 -22.01
N ARG A 779 42.98 -54.88 -21.65
CA ARG A 779 42.74 -56.03 -20.74
C ARG A 779 42.67 -55.68 -19.26
N ALA A 780 42.84 -54.41 -18.93
CA ALA A 780 42.86 -53.94 -17.54
C ALA A 780 41.72 -52.97 -17.22
N SER A 781 40.85 -52.65 -18.18
CA SER A 781 39.70 -51.78 -17.96
C SER A 781 38.54 -52.54 -17.31
N ASP A 782 37.80 -51.86 -16.45
CA ASP A 782 36.58 -52.35 -15.84
C ASP A 782 35.35 -51.65 -16.45
N VAL A 783 34.36 -52.43 -16.87
CA VAL A 783 33.14 -51.92 -17.50
C VAL A 783 31.93 -52.58 -16.86
N CYS A 784 30.92 -51.79 -16.48
CA CYS A 784 29.58 -52.29 -16.21
C CYS A 784 28.58 -51.53 -17.08
N VAL A 785 27.75 -52.26 -17.84
CA VAL A 785 26.72 -51.67 -18.69
C VAL A 785 25.34 -52.27 -18.43
N VAL A 786 24.33 -51.41 -18.28
CA VAL A 786 22.91 -51.76 -18.36
C VAL A 786 22.34 -51.17 -19.66
N LEU A 787 21.76 -52.02 -20.51
CA LEU A 787 20.98 -51.60 -21.69
C LEU A 787 19.51 -51.95 -21.47
N ASN A 788 18.64 -50.95 -21.30
CA ASN A 788 17.21 -51.19 -21.03
C ASN A 788 16.26 -50.29 -21.84
N ASN A 789 15.28 -50.88 -22.52
CA ASN A 789 14.23 -50.16 -23.25
C ASN A 789 14.72 -49.13 -24.28
N ASN A 790 15.90 -49.36 -24.88
CA ASN A 790 16.40 -48.50 -25.97
C ASN A 790 15.84 -48.97 -27.32
N ASN A 791 15.70 -48.03 -28.26
CA ASN A 791 15.23 -48.31 -29.61
C ASN A 791 16.27 -47.86 -30.65
N SER A 792 16.84 -48.83 -31.37
CA SER A 792 17.87 -48.65 -32.41
C SER A 792 17.62 -49.58 -33.59
N ALA A 793 17.55 -49.02 -34.81
CA ALA A 793 17.30 -49.81 -36.01
C ALA A 793 18.53 -50.64 -36.44
N THR A 794 19.75 -50.15 -36.20
CA THR A 794 21.00 -50.86 -36.54
C THR A 794 21.59 -51.62 -35.34
N GLY A 795 21.00 -51.46 -34.16
CA GLY A 795 21.28 -52.25 -32.96
C GLY A 795 22.30 -51.65 -32.01
N PHE A 796 22.91 -52.52 -31.22
CA PHE A 796 23.85 -52.22 -30.13
C PHE A 796 25.09 -53.11 -30.25
N ARG A 797 26.28 -52.59 -29.91
CA ARG A 797 27.52 -53.36 -29.82
C ARG A 797 28.17 -53.21 -28.45
N LEU A 798 28.41 -54.34 -27.79
CA LEU A 798 29.31 -54.42 -26.64
C LEU A 798 30.56 -55.17 -27.10
N ASP A 799 31.71 -54.50 -27.06
CA ASP A 799 32.99 -55.06 -27.50
C ASP A 799 33.95 -55.16 -26.32
N ASN A 800 34.15 -56.39 -25.88
CA ASN A 800 35.10 -56.76 -24.85
C ASN A 800 36.38 -57.25 -25.54
N ASN A 801 37.25 -56.32 -25.93
CA ASN A 801 38.63 -56.69 -26.30
C ASN A 801 39.51 -56.96 -25.05
N SER A 802 38.94 -56.83 -23.84
CA SER A 802 39.61 -57.06 -22.56
C SER A 802 39.79 -58.52 -22.15
N ALA A 803 39.18 -59.49 -22.85
CA ALA A 803 39.19 -60.92 -22.51
C ALA A 803 40.59 -61.47 -22.12
N GLY A 804 40.91 -61.43 -20.81
CA GLY A 804 42.22 -61.67 -20.19
C GLY A 804 42.18 -61.42 -18.66
N GLU A 805 43.20 -61.89 -17.92
CA GLU A 805 43.13 -62.19 -16.46
C GLU A 805 42.98 -61.00 -15.46
N SER A 806 42.80 -59.74 -15.89
CA SER A 806 42.82 -58.56 -14.98
C SER A 806 41.59 -57.65 -14.99
N GLY A 807 40.99 -57.34 -16.14
CA GLY A 807 39.83 -56.44 -16.26
C GLY A 807 38.50 -57.17 -16.34
N LEU A 808 37.42 -56.51 -15.92
CA LEU A 808 36.06 -57.05 -15.83
C LEU A 808 35.12 -56.34 -16.80
N PHE A 809 34.25 -57.09 -17.50
CA PHE A 809 33.17 -56.51 -18.30
C PHE A 809 31.84 -57.14 -17.87
N GLU A 810 31.12 -56.44 -17.00
CA GLU A 810 29.79 -56.79 -16.51
C GLU A 810 28.70 -56.24 -17.42
N VAL A 811 27.65 -57.06 -17.58
CA VAL A 811 26.47 -56.69 -18.36
C VAL A 811 25.24 -57.00 -17.52
N GLY A 812 24.41 -55.99 -17.28
CA GLY A 812 23.14 -56.14 -16.56
C GLY A 812 22.17 -57.04 -17.34
N ASP A 813 21.75 -58.13 -16.69
CA ASP A 813 20.80 -59.11 -17.24
C ASP A 813 21.18 -59.62 -18.65
N LEU A 814 22.42 -60.08 -18.79
CA LEU A 814 23.08 -60.48 -20.04
C LEU A 814 22.23 -61.45 -20.88
N ASP A 815 21.58 -62.42 -20.24
CA ASP A 815 20.73 -63.41 -20.92
C ASP A 815 19.48 -62.80 -21.57
N THR A 816 19.01 -61.65 -21.08
CA THR A 816 17.78 -60.99 -21.54
C THR A 816 18.03 -59.67 -22.27
N ILE A 817 19.27 -59.21 -22.37
CA ILE A 817 19.64 -57.90 -22.92
C ILE A 817 19.05 -57.64 -24.32
N THR A 818 19.01 -58.67 -25.17
CA THR A 818 18.44 -58.54 -26.53
C THR A 818 16.92 -58.35 -26.49
N SER A 819 16.22 -58.98 -25.53
CA SER A 819 14.76 -58.87 -25.41
C SER A 819 14.29 -57.58 -24.72
N ARG A 820 15.19 -56.91 -24.00
CA ARG A 820 14.92 -55.64 -23.31
C ARG A 820 15.07 -54.41 -24.20
N ASN A 821 15.59 -54.57 -25.41
CA ASN A 821 15.84 -53.46 -26.34
C ASN A 821 15.21 -53.78 -27.71
N VAL A 822 14.86 -52.73 -28.46
CA VAL A 822 14.42 -52.86 -29.85
C VAL A 822 15.64 -52.67 -30.74
N GLY A 823 16.11 -53.75 -31.35
CA GLY A 823 17.33 -53.79 -32.17
C GLY A 823 18.15 -55.05 -31.90
N THR A 824 19.20 -55.29 -32.68
CA THR A 824 20.10 -56.44 -32.45
C THR A 824 21.21 -56.06 -31.49
N VAL A 825 21.46 -56.86 -30.45
CA VAL A 825 22.63 -56.69 -29.57
C VAL A 825 23.75 -57.63 -30.02
N SER A 826 24.89 -57.07 -30.39
CA SER A 826 26.10 -57.80 -30.77
C SER A 826 27.10 -57.81 -29.61
N LEU A 827 27.50 -59.00 -29.17
CA LEU A 827 28.50 -59.21 -28.12
C LEU A 827 29.80 -59.72 -28.75
N GLN A 828 30.89 -58.95 -28.64
CA GLN A 828 32.20 -59.29 -29.22
C GLN A 828 33.26 -59.51 -28.12
N PRO A 829 34.17 -60.49 -28.28
CA PRO A 829 34.23 -61.45 -29.38
C PRO A 829 33.18 -62.57 -29.29
N ASN A 830 32.64 -62.86 -28.11
CA ASN A 830 31.51 -63.78 -27.90
C ASN A 830 30.94 -63.63 -26.47
N ILE A 831 29.73 -64.14 -26.22
CA ILE A 831 29.04 -63.98 -24.91
C ILE A 831 29.83 -64.50 -23.70
N SER A 832 30.72 -65.49 -23.85
CA SER A 832 31.45 -66.07 -22.71
C SER A 832 32.57 -65.18 -22.15
N THR A 833 32.88 -64.06 -22.82
CA THR A 833 33.83 -63.07 -22.32
C THR A 833 33.19 -62.05 -21.39
N PHE A 834 31.87 -62.04 -21.25
CA PHE A 834 31.13 -61.10 -20.41
C PHE A 834 30.70 -61.78 -19.10
N THR A 835 30.67 -61.00 -18.02
CA THR A 835 30.11 -61.42 -16.73
C THR A 835 28.66 -60.95 -16.65
N ASP A 836 27.75 -61.86 -16.34
CA ASP A 836 26.34 -61.52 -16.12
C ASP A 836 26.17 -60.90 -14.72
N LYS A 837 25.45 -59.78 -14.66
CA LYS A 837 25.03 -59.11 -13.42
C LYS A 837 23.50 -59.19 -13.31
N PRO A 838 22.94 -60.25 -12.69
CA PRO A 838 21.52 -60.58 -12.78
C PRO A 838 20.63 -59.72 -11.86
N ASP A 839 19.42 -59.41 -12.32
CA ASP A 839 18.38 -58.65 -11.59
C ASP A 839 18.80 -57.21 -11.19
N VAL A 840 19.73 -56.62 -11.94
CA VAL A 840 20.31 -55.31 -11.63
C VAL A 840 19.75 -54.23 -12.58
N PRO A 841 18.90 -53.30 -12.08
CA PRO A 841 18.35 -52.22 -12.89
C PRO A 841 19.35 -51.07 -13.14
N SER A 842 20.47 -51.05 -12.42
CA SER A 842 21.53 -50.04 -12.53
C SER A 842 22.85 -50.63 -12.06
N CYS A 843 23.93 -50.37 -12.79
CA CYS A 843 25.24 -50.90 -12.46
C CYS A 843 25.80 -50.44 -11.09
N PHE A 844 25.26 -49.37 -10.51
CA PHE A 844 25.66 -48.85 -9.19
C PHE A 844 25.19 -49.70 -8.01
N ARG A 845 24.24 -50.62 -8.20
CA ARG A 845 23.75 -51.48 -7.12
C ARG A 845 24.72 -52.61 -6.76
N ASP A 846 25.41 -52.43 -5.64
CA ASP A 846 25.43 -53.37 -4.48
C ASP A 846 25.69 -52.62 -3.16
#